data_AF-A0A931J5F1-F1
#
_entry.id   AF-A0A931J5F1-F1
#
_cell.length_a   1.000
_cell.length_b   1.000
_cell.length_c   1.000
_cell.angle_alpha   90.00
_cell.angle_beta   90.00
_cell.angle_gamma   90.00
#
_symmetry.space_group_name_H-M   'P 1'
#
loop_
_entity.id
_entity.type
_entity.pdbx_description
1 polymer ?
#
loop_
_entity_poly.entity_id
_entity_poly.type
_entity_poly.pdbx_seq_one_letter_code
_entity_poly.pdbx_strand_id
1 'polypeptide(L)'
;MKRWNVYPLDRTLGTHAARWQALNERAFSNHPLLQADLVDELLRRFGEGNEHLCECVEDGSPVAMAILRPKGRLTWTSFQPSQSQIGLNLVRHAADAQALFKALPWAVAQIDLLCQDPLLTDNEGLLEPLGHVQNHARTAWIDLEGSWEQYLAGRSKNLRANLRRYEHRLEAEGLPARFVCHTEASDVRDGVLRYAELEGRGWKAAAGTALGSFDAQLAFYTSLLEHAAARGQARVYELYLGDQLAASRLTITNRDTLVVLKTSYEESLGRLAPGRLHLLRLLQEEFTAQQFKRIELYTNATADTAAWCTGTRWIRHLSLLRGATPSLLFDGLAQLRRGRWRPPSDDLQVHQVSRLDDLPAAARSLLDAQSSAGSCLGSPWFGLLESKVFSAPDTTRYAWLERNDTVLAVLPLLLHRPRWGAVQIQGLANYYSSLYAPAVHPELQPSQLAHLLEQTLQSLPRAGALRFEPLAIDSLGAAQLRSALRLLKWPSFQFACASNWTLVAPPDWEHYLASRSGALRSTLRRKAAKLKVAGGHLQVVQTEQELEPALQDYLSIYARSWKRPEPYPEFIPSLMRAAAARGELRLGLVYLDRQAIAAQLWLVHKDRAEIHKLAHDEAAAAYSPGSLLTAHLLQHVFEQDGVQLVDFLTGDDAYKANWMDHCEARWGLLSYNPRRLSGLLGAVREGLALVTRPWRRTLHQALRLRSAPPPSDPKSPQTL
;
A
#
# COMPACT_ATOMS: atom_id res chain seq x y z
N MET A 1 -21.72 -23.97 14.62
CA MET A 1 -21.26 -24.07 13.21
C MET A 1 -21.85 -22.92 12.43
N LYS A 2 -21.02 -22.05 11.85
CA LYS A 2 -21.45 -20.91 11.04
C LYS A 2 -22.28 -21.35 9.83
N ARG A 3 -23.48 -20.78 9.67
CA ARG A 3 -24.37 -21.03 8.52
C ARG A 3 -24.79 -19.72 7.88
N TRP A 4 -24.61 -19.61 6.57
CA TRP A 4 -25.09 -18.49 5.78
C TRP A 4 -26.52 -18.76 5.27
N ASN A 5 -27.39 -17.77 5.43
CA ASN A 5 -28.73 -17.70 4.86
C ASN A 5 -28.83 -16.47 3.96
N VAL A 6 -29.69 -16.52 2.94
CA VAL A 6 -29.88 -15.44 1.98
C VAL A 6 -31.37 -15.12 1.92
N TYR A 7 -31.72 -13.87 2.22
CA TYR A 7 -33.10 -13.37 2.27
C TYR A 7 -33.28 -12.29 1.19
N PRO A 8 -34.26 -12.39 0.30
CA PRO A 8 -34.59 -11.28 -0.59
C PRO A 8 -35.09 -10.09 0.21
N LEU A 9 -34.69 -8.88 -0.17
CA LEU A 9 -35.17 -7.64 0.43
C LEU A 9 -36.10 -6.93 -0.56
N ASP A 10 -37.24 -6.46 -0.05
CA ASP A 10 -38.14 -5.59 -0.80
C ASP A 10 -37.89 -4.13 -0.44
N ARG A 11 -36.69 -3.63 -0.77
CA ARG A 11 -36.25 -2.24 -0.50
C ARG A 11 -36.34 -1.81 0.98
N THR A 12 -36.30 -2.76 1.90
CA THR A 12 -36.24 -2.52 3.36
C THR A 12 -35.55 -3.69 4.05
N LEU A 13 -34.92 -3.43 5.20
CA LEU A 13 -34.45 -4.47 6.12
C LEU A 13 -35.62 -5.19 6.83
N GLY A 14 -36.78 -4.53 6.96
CA GLY A 14 -37.97 -5.10 7.60
C GLY A 14 -37.66 -5.70 8.98
N THR A 15 -38.06 -6.97 9.18
CA THR A 15 -37.85 -7.70 10.44
C THR A 15 -36.37 -7.95 10.78
N HIS A 16 -35.44 -7.76 9.83
CA HIS A 16 -34.01 -7.92 10.05
C HIS A 16 -33.32 -6.68 10.61
N ALA A 17 -33.99 -5.52 10.64
CA ALA A 17 -33.40 -4.25 11.09
C ALA A 17 -32.85 -4.35 12.53
N ALA A 18 -33.60 -4.96 13.46
CA ALA A 18 -33.16 -5.14 14.84
C ALA A 18 -31.91 -6.03 14.96
N ARG A 19 -31.81 -7.06 14.12
CA ARG A 19 -30.66 -7.99 14.11
C ARG A 19 -29.41 -7.32 13.52
N TRP A 20 -29.60 -6.53 12.46
CA TRP A 20 -28.54 -5.69 11.88
C TRP A 20 -28.00 -4.71 12.91
N GLN A 21 -28.89 -3.96 13.57
CA GLN A 21 -28.52 -2.97 14.58
C GLN A 21 -27.77 -3.61 15.76
N ALA A 22 -28.27 -4.73 16.29
CA ALA A 22 -27.63 -5.43 17.39
C ALA A 22 -26.21 -5.92 17.02
N LEU A 23 -25.98 -6.35 15.78
CA LEU A 23 -24.65 -6.73 15.31
C LEU A 23 -23.73 -5.51 15.17
N ASN A 24 -24.22 -4.39 14.62
CA ASN A 24 -23.45 -3.14 14.52
C ASN A 24 -23.00 -2.63 15.91
N GLU A 25 -23.92 -2.63 16.89
CA GLU A 25 -23.63 -2.20 18.26
C GLU A 25 -22.59 -3.09 18.94
N ARG A 26 -22.77 -4.41 18.89
CA ARG A 26 -21.90 -5.37 19.59
C ARG A 26 -20.53 -5.49 18.95
N ALA A 27 -20.45 -5.43 17.62
CA ALA A 27 -19.27 -5.85 16.87
C ALA A 27 -18.70 -4.79 15.93
N PHE A 28 -19.27 -3.60 15.79
CA PHE A 28 -18.74 -2.56 14.89
C PHE A 28 -18.76 -1.17 15.53
N SER A 29 -18.69 -1.12 16.87
CA SER A 29 -18.68 0.11 17.66
C SER A 29 -19.86 1.03 17.36
N ASN A 30 -21.00 0.45 16.99
CA ASN A 30 -22.20 1.18 16.59
C ASN A 30 -21.90 2.23 15.51
N HIS A 31 -21.24 1.83 14.41
CA HIS A 31 -20.74 2.76 13.40
C HIS A 31 -21.88 3.60 12.79
N PRO A 32 -21.76 4.94 12.66
CA PRO A 32 -22.86 5.80 12.20
C PRO A 32 -23.34 5.48 10.79
N LEU A 33 -22.43 5.11 9.89
CA LEU A 33 -22.77 4.74 8.50
C LEU A 33 -23.37 3.32 8.35
N LEU A 34 -23.49 2.56 9.44
CA LEU A 34 -24.04 1.20 9.44
C LEU A 34 -25.29 1.08 10.33
N GLN A 35 -25.85 2.20 10.78
CA GLN A 35 -27.11 2.20 11.53
C GLN A 35 -28.24 1.61 10.68
N ALA A 36 -29.12 0.81 11.31
CA ALA A 36 -30.19 0.14 10.58
C ALA A 36 -31.14 1.11 9.87
N ASP A 37 -31.43 2.28 10.45
CA ASP A 37 -32.29 3.30 9.85
C ASP A 37 -31.66 3.95 8.61
N LEU A 38 -30.35 4.21 8.63
CA LEU A 38 -29.62 4.70 7.46
C LEU A 38 -29.66 3.67 6.33
N VAL A 39 -29.38 2.41 6.65
CA VAL A 39 -29.41 1.31 5.67
C VAL A 39 -30.80 1.13 5.09
N ASP A 40 -31.84 1.20 5.92
CA ASP A 40 -33.23 1.07 5.49
C ASP A 40 -33.67 2.23 4.58
N GLU A 41 -33.29 3.48 4.91
CA GLU A 41 -33.62 4.63 4.08
C GLU A 41 -32.85 4.59 2.74
N LEU A 42 -31.62 4.08 2.72
CA LEU A 42 -30.88 3.82 1.47
C LEU A 42 -31.59 2.79 0.60
N LEU A 43 -32.03 1.67 1.18
CA LEU A 43 -32.78 0.63 0.45
C LEU A 43 -34.10 1.18 -0.10
N ARG A 44 -34.84 1.95 0.71
CA ARG A 44 -36.15 2.50 0.32
C ARG A 44 -36.06 3.47 -0.86
N ARG A 45 -35.02 4.31 -0.88
CA ARG A 45 -34.86 5.39 -1.86
C ARG A 45 -34.09 4.95 -3.11
N PHE A 46 -33.07 4.10 -2.94
CA PHE A 46 -32.13 3.75 -4.00
C PHE A 46 -32.08 2.25 -4.34
N GLY A 47 -32.79 1.42 -3.58
CA GLY A 47 -32.93 0.00 -3.86
C GLY A 47 -33.81 -0.26 -5.08
N GLU A 48 -33.45 -1.30 -5.83
CA GLU A 48 -34.18 -1.72 -7.02
C GLU A 48 -35.20 -2.83 -6.71
N GLY A 49 -35.09 -3.49 -5.54
CA GLY A 49 -35.88 -4.66 -5.15
C GLY A 49 -35.22 -6.00 -5.54
N ASN A 50 -33.94 -5.96 -5.94
CA ASN A 50 -33.13 -7.15 -6.25
C ASN A 50 -32.02 -7.38 -5.21
N GLU A 51 -32.00 -6.56 -4.16
CA GLU A 51 -31.11 -6.67 -3.03
C GLU A 51 -31.48 -7.87 -2.16
N HIS A 52 -30.47 -8.48 -1.56
CA HIS A 52 -30.60 -9.63 -0.69
C HIS A 52 -29.74 -9.39 0.55
N LEU A 53 -30.30 -9.70 1.71
CA LEU A 53 -29.56 -9.79 2.95
C LEU A 53 -28.92 -11.18 3.04
N CYS A 54 -27.61 -11.23 3.04
CA CYS A 54 -26.82 -12.41 3.37
C CYS A 54 -26.49 -12.34 4.86
N GLU A 55 -26.99 -13.29 5.65
CA GLU A 55 -26.78 -13.35 7.10
C GLU A 55 -26.05 -14.64 7.47
N CYS A 56 -24.95 -14.51 8.21
CA CYS A 56 -24.26 -15.62 8.84
C CYS A 56 -24.68 -15.74 10.31
N VAL A 57 -25.16 -16.92 10.69
CA VAL A 57 -25.62 -17.22 12.04
C VAL A 57 -24.71 -18.24 12.70
N GLU A 58 -24.36 -17.99 13.95
CA GLU A 58 -23.69 -18.92 14.86
C GLU A 58 -24.46 -18.94 16.18
N ASP A 59 -24.84 -20.15 16.63
CA ASP A 59 -25.61 -20.39 17.85
C ASP A 59 -26.87 -19.49 17.99
N GLY A 60 -27.59 -19.30 16.88
CA GLY A 60 -28.82 -18.52 16.80
C GLY A 60 -28.64 -17.00 16.68
N SER A 61 -27.42 -16.50 16.83
CA SER A 61 -27.09 -15.06 16.75
C SER A 61 -26.40 -14.69 15.44
N PRO A 62 -26.70 -13.51 14.86
CA PRO A 62 -25.98 -13.04 13.68
C PRO A 62 -24.54 -12.71 14.05
N VAL A 63 -23.58 -13.21 13.27
CA VAL A 63 -22.14 -12.93 13.42
C VAL A 63 -21.55 -12.19 12.23
N ALA A 64 -22.22 -12.25 11.07
CA ALA A 64 -21.88 -11.44 9.91
C ALA A 64 -23.13 -11.15 9.07
N MET A 65 -23.23 -9.96 8.48
CA MET A 65 -24.33 -9.58 7.59
C MET A 65 -23.81 -8.74 6.42
N ALA A 66 -24.37 -8.94 5.23
CA ALA A 66 -24.00 -8.19 4.02
C ALA A 66 -25.22 -7.99 3.14
N ILE A 67 -25.35 -6.83 2.50
CA ILE A 67 -26.42 -6.57 1.53
C ILE A 67 -25.84 -6.67 0.12
N LEU A 68 -26.20 -7.73 -0.59
CA LEU A 68 -25.69 -8.03 -1.93
C LEU A 68 -26.82 -8.01 -2.96
N ARG A 69 -26.46 -7.80 -4.22
CA ARG A 69 -27.38 -7.94 -5.37
C ARG A 69 -26.69 -8.64 -6.55
N PRO A 70 -27.45 -9.33 -7.41
CA PRO A 70 -26.91 -9.87 -8.65
C PRO A 70 -26.36 -8.77 -9.57
N LYS A 71 -25.18 -9.02 -10.14
CA LYS A 71 -24.54 -8.21 -11.19
C LYS A 71 -24.28 -9.10 -12.40
N GLY A 72 -25.33 -9.32 -13.19
CA GLY A 72 -25.33 -10.32 -14.25
C GLY A 72 -25.47 -11.75 -13.69
N ARG A 73 -25.07 -12.75 -14.47
CA ARG A 73 -25.35 -14.17 -14.16
C ARG A 73 -24.35 -14.84 -13.20
N LEU A 74 -23.14 -14.31 -13.06
CA LEU A 74 -22.03 -14.98 -12.38
C LEU A 74 -21.48 -14.21 -11.17
N THR A 75 -21.85 -12.94 -11.02
CA THR A 75 -21.27 -12.05 -10.02
C THR A 75 -22.36 -11.51 -9.13
N TRP A 76 -22.12 -11.51 -7.83
CA TRP A 76 -22.90 -10.79 -6.84
C TRP A 76 -22.05 -9.64 -6.31
N THR A 77 -22.66 -8.51 -6.00
CA THR A 77 -21.94 -7.30 -5.56
C THR A 77 -22.69 -6.61 -4.43
N SER A 78 -21.99 -5.90 -3.54
CA SER A 78 -22.63 -5.07 -2.53
C SER A 78 -23.61 -4.07 -3.14
N PHE A 79 -24.75 -3.89 -2.48
CA PHE A 79 -25.61 -2.74 -2.71
C PHE A 79 -24.86 -1.47 -2.25
N GLN A 80 -24.43 -0.65 -3.22
CA GLN A 80 -23.59 0.53 -2.99
C GLN A 80 -24.14 1.76 -3.74
N PRO A 81 -25.18 2.42 -3.22
CA PRO A 81 -25.63 3.71 -3.75
C PRO A 81 -24.56 4.78 -3.52
N SER A 82 -24.58 5.87 -4.32
CA SER A 82 -23.55 6.93 -4.25
C SER A 82 -23.58 7.73 -2.95
N GLN A 83 -24.67 7.65 -2.19
CA GLN A 83 -24.84 8.24 -0.86
C GLN A 83 -24.14 7.43 0.24
N SER A 84 -23.79 6.17 -0.01
CA SER A 84 -23.07 5.34 0.94
C SER A 84 -21.55 5.50 0.77
N GLN A 85 -20.88 6.04 1.78
CA GLN A 85 -19.43 6.29 1.72
C GLN A 85 -18.59 5.03 2.01
N ILE A 86 -19.16 4.06 2.73
CA ILE A 86 -18.57 2.73 2.98
C ILE A 86 -19.53 1.64 2.52
N GLY A 87 -19.06 0.39 2.49
CA GLY A 87 -19.85 -0.78 2.16
C GLY A 87 -20.84 -1.12 3.26
N LEU A 88 -22.08 -1.44 2.87
CA LEU A 88 -23.13 -1.90 3.78
C LEU A 88 -22.90 -3.38 4.14
N ASN A 89 -21.82 -3.65 4.86
CA ASN A 89 -21.37 -4.98 5.24
C ASN A 89 -20.90 -4.96 6.70
N LEU A 90 -21.56 -5.76 7.54
CA LEU A 90 -21.17 -6.11 8.89
C LEU A 90 -20.41 -7.44 8.85
N VAL A 91 -19.27 -7.47 8.16
CA VAL A 91 -18.40 -8.66 8.04
C VAL A 91 -17.02 -8.28 8.57
N ARG A 92 -16.64 -8.82 9.74
CA ARG A 92 -15.38 -8.45 10.38
C ARG A 92 -14.17 -9.06 9.66
N HIS A 93 -14.26 -10.33 9.27
CA HIS A 93 -13.21 -11.04 8.56
C HIS A 93 -13.65 -11.33 7.13
N ALA A 94 -12.97 -10.79 6.13
CA ALA A 94 -13.30 -11.03 4.73
C ALA A 94 -13.33 -12.53 4.37
N ALA A 95 -12.49 -13.34 5.03
CA ALA A 95 -12.46 -14.79 4.85
C ALA A 95 -13.78 -15.49 5.23
N ASP A 96 -14.56 -14.96 6.19
CA ASP A 96 -15.85 -15.54 6.59
C ASP A 96 -16.88 -15.45 5.47
N ALA A 97 -16.79 -14.41 4.62
CA ALA A 97 -17.65 -14.23 3.45
C ALA A 97 -17.34 -15.25 2.34
N GLN A 98 -16.19 -15.94 2.37
CA GLN A 98 -15.90 -17.03 1.42
C GLN A 98 -16.91 -18.19 1.58
N ALA A 99 -17.40 -18.44 2.80
CA ALA A 99 -18.39 -19.48 3.05
C ALA A 99 -19.77 -19.14 2.47
N LEU A 100 -20.04 -17.87 2.12
CA LEU A 100 -21.30 -17.44 1.50
C LEU A 100 -21.55 -18.13 0.15
N PHE A 101 -20.51 -18.52 -0.58
CA PHE A 101 -20.65 -19.29 -1.83
C PHE A 101 -21.41 -20.61 -1.66
N LYS A 102 -21.45 -21.18 -0.44
CA LYS A 102 -22.22 -22.39 -0.13
C LYS A 102 -23.73 -22.13 -0.08
N ALA A 103 -24.14 -20.90 0.23
CA ALA A 103 -25.54 -20.49 0.28
C ALA A 103 -26.02 -19.82 -1.03
N LEU A 104 -25.10 -19.42 -1.91
CA LEU A 104 -25.41 -18.83 -3.21
C LEU A 104 -25.52 -19.88 -4.34
N PRO A 105 -26.32 -19.63 -5.39
CA PRO A 105 -26.43 -20.51 -6.55
C PRO A 105 -25.06 -20.87 -7.12
N TRP A 106 -24.85 -22.14 -7.51
CA TRP A 106 -23.54 -22.65 -7.91
C TRP A 106 -22.89 -21.86 -9.07
N ALA A 107 -23.71 -21.24 -9.91
CA ALA A 107 -23.27 -20.40 -11.02
C ALA A 107 -22.58 -19.09 -10.56
N VAL A 108 -22.81 -18.64 -9.33
CA VAL A 108 -22.15 -17.44 -8.79
C VAL A 108 -20.68 -17.73 -8.56
N ALA A 109 -19.82 -17.23 -9.44
CA ALA A 109 -18.38 -17.44 -9.40
C ALA A 109 -17.63 -16.37 -8.58
N GLN A 110 -18.23 -15.19 -8.40
CA GLN A 110 -17.60 -14.03 -7.74
C GLN A 110 -18.56 -13.27 -6.84
N ILE A 111 -18.04 -12.78 -5.71
CA ILE A 111 -18.71 -11.84 -4.80
C ILE A 111 -17.83 -10.60 -4.64
N ASP A 112 -18.36 -9.42 -4.96
CA ASP A 112 -17.67 -8.14 -4.77
C ASP A 112 -18.21 -7.42 -3.53
N LEU A 113 -17.41 -7.34 -2.47
CA LEU A 113 -17.67 -6.50 -1.30
C LEU A 113 -17.05 -5.12 -1.54
N LEU A 114 -17.89 -4.13 -1.82
CA LEU A 114 -17.43 -2.80 -2.21
C LEU A 114 -17.21 -1.88 -1.00
N CYS A 115 -16.34 -0.89 -1.14
CA CYS A 115 -16.14 0.22 -0.19
C CYS A 115 -15.84 -0.22 1.27
N GLN A 116 -15.07 -1.29 1.44
CA GLN A 116 -14.68 -1.83 2.74
C GLN A 116 -13.66 -0.94 3.45
N ASP A 117 -14.01 -0.53 4.67
CA ASP A 117 -13.10 0.18 5.56
C ASP A 117 -12.25 -0.84 6.34
N PRO A 118 -10.91 -0.80 6.27
CA PRO A 118 -10.05 -1.72 7.01
C PRO A 118 -10.15 -1.58 8.54
N LEU A 119 -10.78 -0.52 9.08
CA LEU A 119 -11.12 -0.45 10.51
C LEU A 119 -12.30 -1.36 10.89
N LEU A 120 -13.16 -1.69 9.93
CA LEU A 120 -14.39 -2.45 10.15
C LEU A 120 -14.25 -3.89 9.65
N THR A 121 -13.60 -4.06 8.49
CA THR A 121 -13.40 -5.34 7.82
C THR A 121 -11.90 -5.58 7.62
N ASP A 122 -11.34 -6.56 8.32
CA ASP A 122 -9.99 -7.02 8.04
C ASP A 122 -9.96 -7.99 6.85
N ASN A 123 -8.77 -8.06 6.24
CA ASN A 123 -8.49 -8.97 5.14
C ASN A 123 -7.68 -10.19 5.63
N GLU A 124 -7.60 -10.40 6.95
CA GLU A 124 -6.83 -11.50 7.50
C GLU A 124 -7.41 -12.84 7.05
N GLY A 125 -6.53 -13.79 6.73
CA GLY A 125 -6.93 -15.11 6.23
C GLY A 125 -7.53 -15.11 4.82
N LEU A 126 -7.58 -13.95 4.12
CA LEU A 126 -7.97 -13.91 2.72
C LEU A 126 -6.90 -14.60 1.87
N LEU A 127 -7.19 -15.84 1.44
CA LEU A 127 -6.25 -16.64 0.67
C LEU A 127 -6.22 -16.17 -0.78
N GLU A 128 -5.12 -15.56 -1.23
CA GLU A 128 -4.87 -15.43 -2.67
C GLU A 128 -4.76 -16.83 -3.31
N PRO A 129 -5.41 -17.09 -4.46
CA PRO A 129 -6.05 -16.14 -5.38
C PRO A 129 -7.58 -16.05 -5.20
N LEU A 130 -8.13 -16.64 -4.15
CA LEU A 130 -9.58 -16.70 -3.91
C LEU A 130 -10.14 -15.37 -3.41
N GLY A 131 -9.29 -14.46 -2.95
CA GLY A 131 -9.66 -13.11 -2.61
C GLY A 131 -8.68 -12.11 -3.20
N HIS A 132 -9.21 -10.97 -3.65
CA HIS A 132 -8.43 -9.90 -4.25
C HIS A 132 -8.83 -8.56 -3.63
N VAL A 133 -7.84 -7.75 -3.27
CA VAL A 133 -8.03 -6.44 -2.63
C VAL A 133 -7.66 -5.33 -3.61
N GLN A 134 -8.56 -4.37 -3.79
CA GLN A 134 -8.32 -3.18 -4.58
C GLN A 134 -8.53 -1.92 -3.74
N ASN A 135 -7.54 -1.05 -3.68
CA ASN A 135 -7.73 0.30 -3.13
C ASN A 135 -8.73 1.08 -4.02
N HIS A 136 -9.72 1.69 -3.38
CA HIS A 136 -10.77 2.47 -4.03
C HIS A 136 -10.57 3.97 -3.85
N ALA A 137 -10.59 4.43 -2.60
CA ALA A 137 -10.45 5.84 -2.23
C ALA A 137 -9.57 5.93 -0.99
N ARG A 138 -8.68 6.92 -0.94
CA ARG A 138 -7.88 7.17 0.26
C ARG A 138 -8.65 8.11 1.17
N THR A 139 -9.28 7.58 2.20
CA THR A 139 -9.97 8.40 3.20
C THR A 139 -9.00 8.99 4.23
N ALA A 140 -9.47 9.96 4.99
CA ALA A 140 -8.72 10.66 6.00
C ALA A 140 -9.59 11.00 7.21
N TRP A 141 -8.95 11.15 8.36
CA TRP A 141 -9.59 11.48 9.63
C TRP A 141 -8.76 12.44 10.46
N ILE A 142 -9.40 13.01 11.47
CA ILE A 142 -8.79 13.89 12.47
C ILE A 142 -9.09 13.32 13.85
N ASP A 143 -8.05 12.94 14.58
CA ASP A 143 -8.15 12.55 15.98
C ASP A 143 -8.28 13.81 16.84
N LEU A 144 -9.27 13.81 17.73
CA LEU A 144 -9.59 14.90 18.65
C LEU A 144 -8.91 14.67 20.00
N GLU A 145 -7.60 14.44 19.97
CA GLU A 145 -6.77 14.22 21.16
C GLU A 145 -6.05 15.51 21.58
N GLY A 146 -6.07 15.81 22.88
CA GLY A 146 -5.43 16.99 23.44
C GLY A 146 -6.23 18.29 23.21
N SER A 147 -5.51 19.42 23.18
CA SER A 147 -6.07 20.75 22.98
C SER A 147 -6.05 21.20 21.52
N TRP A 148 -6.92 22.16 21.18
CA TRP A 148 -6.95 22.80 19.86
C TRP A 148 -5.57 23.37 19.47
N GLU A 149 -4.88 24.01 20.41
CA GLU A 149 -3.58 24.63 20.23
C GLU A 149 -2.51 23.59 19.87
N GLN A 150 -2.52 22.44 20.54
CA GLN A 150 -1.60 21.32 20.25
C GLN A 150 -1.85 20.74 18.87
N TYR A 151 -3.11 20.48 18.52
CA TYR A 151 -3.48 19.99 17.19
C TYR A 151 -3.00 20.95 16.09
N LEU A 152 -3.33 22.25 16.23
CA LEU A 152 -2.98 23.26 15.24
C LEU A 152 -1.46 23.45 15.13
N ALA A 153 -0.73 23.42 16.25
CA ALA A 153 0.74 23.51 16.28
C ALA A 153 1.40 22.35 15.51
N GLY A 154 0.80 21.16 15.57
CA GLY A 154 1.23 19.98 14.81
C GLY A 154 0.93 20.04 13.31
N ARG A 155 0.24 21.08 12.81
CA ARG A 155 -0.02 21.27 11.37
C ARG A 155 1.09 22.08 10.67
N SER A 156 1.15 21.95 9.35
CA SER A 156 2.18 22.61 8.53
C SER A 156 2.18 24.14 8.71
N LYS A 157 3.37 24.76 8.63
CA LYS A 157 3.52 26.23 8.67
C LYS A 157 2.69 26.90 7.58
N ASN A 158 2.62 26.29 6.39
CA ASN A 158 1.84 26.79 5.25
C ASN A 158 0.34 26.81 5.53
N LEU A 159 -0.22 25.72 6.09
CA LEU A 159 -1.64 25.69 6.45
C LEU A 159 -1.95 26.79 7.47
N ARG A 160 -1.17 26.88 8.55
CA ARG A 160 -1.37 27.91 9.59
C ARG A 160 -1.26 29.34 9.04
N ALA A 161 -0.32 29.61 8.14
CA ALA A 161 -0.18 30.91 7.51
C ALA A 161 -1.36 31.24 6.58
N ASN A 162 -1.88 30.25 5.86
CA ASN A 162 -3.05 30.43 5.01
C ASN A 162 -4.31 30.78 5.82
N LEU A 163 -4.53 30.11 6.95
CA LEU A 163 -5.69 30.37 7.81
C LEU A 163 -5.69 31.79 8.36
N ARG A 164 -4.56 32.26 8.92
CA ARG A 164 -4.42 33.65 9.37
C ARG A 164 -4.68 34.66 8.25
N ARG A 165 -4.24 34.34 7.04
CA ARG A 165 -4.47 35.19 5.86
C ARG A 165 -5.95 35.31 5.50
N TYR A 166 -6.70 34.21 5.61
CA TYR A 166 -8.14 34.22 5.33
C TYR A 166 -8.91 34.95 6.44
N GLU A 167 -8.54 34.77 7.70
CA GLU A 167 -9.13 35.50 8.84
C GLU A 167 -8.90 37.01 8.70
N HIS A 168 -7.66 37.46 8.45
CA HIS A 168 -7.37 38.88 8.21
C HIS A 168 -8.09 39.45 6.99
N ARG A 169 -8.33 38.64 5.95
CA ARG A 169 -9.07 39.08 4.77
C ARG A 169 -10.55 39.34 5.10
N LEU A 170 -11.15 38.51 5.94
CA LEU A 170 -12.51 38.75 6.44
C LEU A 170 -12.60 40.05 7.23
N GLU A 171 -11.63 40.29 8.11
CA GLU A 171 -11.54 41.53 8.89
C GLU A 171 -11.39 42.76 7.98
N ALA A 172 -10.48 42.71 7.01
CA ALA A 172 -10.22 43.81 6.08
C ALA A 172 -11.44 44.17 5.20
N GLU A 173 -12.29 43.18 4.91
CA GLU A 173 -13.50 43.37 4.10
C GLU A 173 -14.74 43.68 4.95
N GLY A 174 -14.60 43.73 6.28
CA GLY A 174 -15.72 44.02 7.18
C GLY A 174 -16.81 42.95 7.16
N LEU A 175 -16.46 41.70 6.85
CA LEU A 175 -17.42 40.57 6.79
C LEU A 175 -17.38 39.77 8.09
N PRO A 176 -18.34 39.96 9.02
CA PRO A 176 -18.36 39.20 10.26
C PRO A 176 -18.64 37.72 9.98
N ALA A 177 -17.84 36.84 10.57
CA ALA A 177 -18.02 35.40 10.48
C ALA A 177 -18.86 34.88 11.66
N ARG A 178 -20.01 34.27 11.37
CA ARG A 178 -20.87 33.62 12.37
C ARG A 178 -20.95 32.12 12.11
N PHE A 179 -20.52 31.33 13.09
CA PHE A 179 -20.59 29.87 13.04
C PHE A 179 -21.77 29.37 13.86
N VAL A 180 -22.53 28.42 13.33
CA VAL A 180 -23.71 27.85 14.00
C VAL A 180 -23.68 26.33 13.88
N CYS A 181 -23.95 25.64 15.00
CA CYS A 181 -24.19 24.20 15.05
C CYS A 181 -25.67 23.95 15.37
N HIS A 182 -26.39 23.30 14.47
CA HIS A 182 -27.78 22.87 14.67
C HIS A 182 -27.81 21.42 15.13
N THR A 183 -28.49 21.16 16.25
CA THR A 183 -28.61 19.82 16.85
C THR A 183 -30.06 19.38 17.04
N GLU A 184 -31.00 20.32 17.14
CA GLU A 184 -32.43 20.03 17.26
C GLU A 184 -32.99 19.52 15.94
N ALA A 185 -33.93 18.57 15.99
CA ALA A 185 -34.41 17.85 14.80
C ALA A 185 -35.00 18.79 13.73
N SER A 186 -35.78 19.80 14.14
CA SER A 186 -36.33 20.81 13.23
C SER A 186 -35.24 21.67 12.58
N ASP A 187 -34.25 22.09 13.35
CA ASP A 187 -33.19 22.99 12.88
C ASP A 187 -32.21 22.25 11.96
N VAL A 188 -31.93 20.99 12.26
CA VAL A 188 -31.16 20.08 11.39
C VAL A 188 -31.89 19.87 10.08
N ARG A 189 -33.20 19.57 10.11
CA ARG A 189 -34.02 19.44 8.89
C ARG A 189 -33.93 20.70 8.02
N ASP A 190 -34.14 21.86 8.63
CA ASP A 190 -34.10 23.14 7.91
C ASP A 190 -32.67 23.47 7.41
N GLY A 191 -31.64 23.05 8.14
CA GLY A 191 -30.23 23.12 7.71
C GLY A 191 -29.93 22.25 6.50
N VAL A 192 -30.54 21.06 6.37
CA VAL A 192 -30.43 20.23 5.16
C VAL A 192 -31.04 20.93 3.95
N LEU A 193 -32.17 21.62 4.12
CA LEU A 193 -32.81 22.39 3.06
C LEU A 193 -31.92 23.55 2.59
N ARG A 194 -31.32 24.31 3.53
CA ARG A 194 -30.36 25.37 3.21
C ARG A 194 -29.09 24.84 2.54
N TYR A 195 -28.58 23.69 2.99
CA TYR A 195 -27.47 23.01 2.33
C TYR A 195 -27.82 22.68 0.86
N ALA A 196 -29.02 22.16 0.61
CA ALA A 196 -29.45 21.79 -0.73
C ALA A 196 -29.59 23.00 -1.66
N GLU A 197 -30.06 24.14 -1.13
CA GLU A 197 -30.08 25.40 -1.87
C GLU A 197 -28.66 25.86 -2.22
N LEU A 198 -27.72 25.79 -1.25
CA LEU A 198 -26.32 26.13 -1.47
C LEU A 198 -25.65 25.22 -2.52
N GLU A 199 -25.88 23.91 -2.46
CA GLU A 199 -25.38 22.95 -3.46
C GLU A 199 -26.02 23.16 -4.86
N GLY A 200 -27.28 23.57 -4.91
CA GLY A 200 -28.00 23.84 -6.17
C GLY A 200 -27.44 25.03 -6.96
N ARG A 201 -26.87 26.03 -6.27
CA ARG A 201 -26.27 27.23 -6.88
C ARG A 201 -24.90 26.98 -7.54
N GLY A 202 -24.18 25.93 -7.16
CA GLY A 202 -22.75 25.75 -7.49
C GLY A 202 -22.41 25.25 -8.90
N TRP A 203 -23.23 24.42 -9.56
CA TRP A 203 -22.90 23.94 -10.93
C TRP A 203 -24.05 23.27 -11.71
N LYS A 204 -25.18 22.96 -11.06
CA LYS A 204 -26.31 22.24 -11.68
C LYS A 204 -27.26 23.13 -12.49
N ALA A 205 -27.12 24.46 -12.43
CA ALA A 205 -27.86 25.37 -13.31
C ALA A 205 -27.40 25.32 -14.77
N ALA A 206 -26.17 24.86 -15.06
CA ALA A 206 -25.60 24.90 -16.41
C ALA A 206 -25.84 23.64 -17.26
N ALA A 207 -26.23 22.49 -16.68
CA ALA A 207 -26.18 21.19 -17.37
C ALA A 207 -27.53 20.42 -17.49
N GLY A 208 -28.66 20.99 -17.08
CA GLY A 208 -30.01 20.56 -17.47
C GLY A 208 -30.42 19.09 -17.24
N THR A 209 -29.68 18.30 -16.46
CA THR A 209 -29.92 16.86 -16.30
C THR A 209 -29.90 16.48 -14.82
N ALA A 210 -30.95 15.76 -14.38
CA ALA A 210 -31.13 15.13 -13.06
C ALA A 210 -31.96 15.85 -11.97
N LEU A 211 -33.13 16.44 -12.31
CA LEU A 211 -34.13 16.86 -11.31
C LEU A 211 -34.54 15.69 -10.37
N GLY A 212 -34.83 14.49 -10.91
CA GLY A 212 -35.29 13.35 -10.09
C GLY A 212 -34.24 12.75 -9.12
N SER A 213 -32.95 12.80 -9.45
CA SER A 213 -31.89 12.32 -8.53
C SER A 213 -31.62 13.31 -7.40
N PHE A 214 -31.85 14.60 -7.64
CA PHE A 214 -31.72 15.64 -6.62
C PHE A 214 -32.84 15.52 -5.59
N ASP A 215 -34.08 15.32 -6.04
CA ASP A 215 -35.24 15.17 -5.15
C ASP A 215 -35.13 13.95 -4.25
N ALA A 216 -34.71 12.79 -4.80
CA ALA A 216 -34.50 11.58 -4.02
C ALA A 216 -33.35 11.73 -2.99
N GLN A 217 -32.28 12.44 -3.35
CA GLN A 217 -31.14 12.69 -2.47
C GLN A 217 -31.50 13.67 -1.35
N LEU A 218 -32.23 14.74 -1.65
CA LEU A 218 -32.71 15.68 -0.67
C LEU A 218 -33.61 14.98 0.34
N ALA A 219 -34.62 14.25 -0.14
CA ALA A 219 -35.53 13.51 0.74
C ALA A 219 -34.80 12.47 1.61
N PHE A 220 -33.75 11.82 1.08
CA PHE A 220 -32.89 10.92 1.82
C PHE A 220 -32.20 11.63 3.00
N TYR A 221 -31.45 12.71 2.74
CA TYR A 221 -30.70 13.39 3.80
C TYR A 221 -31.61 14.10 4.81
N THR A 222 -32.73 14.68 4.36
CA THR A 222 -33.71 15.32 5.25
C THR A 222 -34.27 14.29 6.24
N SER A 223 -34.79 13.16 5.73
CA SER A 223 -35.35 12.09 6.57
C SER A 223 -34.29 11.49 7.50
N LEU A 224 -33.11 11.16 6.97
CA LEU A 224 -32.03 10.56 7.75
C LEU A 224 -31.59 11.46 8.91
N LEU A 225 -31.32 12.73 8.62
CA LEU A 225 -30.72 13.64 9.60
C LEU A 225 -31.73 14.16 10.61
N GLU A 226 -33.00 14.34 10.24
CA GLU A 226 -34.07 14.67 11.19
C GLU A 226 -34.26 13.54 12.22
N HIS A 227 -34.35 12.28 11.78
CA HIS A 227 -34.48 11.14 12.68
C HIS A 227 -33.21 10.85 13.51
N ALA A 228 -32.03 11.09 12.94
CA ALA A 228 -30.77 10.99 13.69
C ALA A 228 -30.66 12.11 14.74
N ALA A 229 -31.05 13.35 14.42
CA ALA A 229 -31.05 14.47 15.34
C ALA A 229 -32.00 14.28 16.51
N ALA A 230 -33.19 13.68 16.29
CA ALA A 230 -34.10 13.30 17.36
C ALA A 230 -33.50 12.30 18.39
N ARG A 231 -32.41 11.61 18.02
CA ARG A 231 -31.62 10.73 18.90
C ARG A 231 -30.30 11.36 19.37
N GLY A 232 -30.05 12.62 19.07
CA GLY A 232 -28.79 13.31 19.35
C GLY A 232 -27.61 12.87 18.47
N GLN A 233 -27.88 12.27 17.32
CA GLN A 233 -26.91 11.61 16.43
C GLN A 233 -26.67 12.34 15.10
N ALA A 234 -27.14 13.57 14.94
CA ALA A 234 -26.86 14.38 13.75
C ALA A 234 -26.67 15.84 14.10
N ARG A 235 -25.85 16.52 13.28
CA ARG A 235 -25.59 17.95 13.39
C ARG A 235 -25.41 18.57 12.01
N VAL A 236 -25.82 19.82 11.87
CA VAL A 236 -25.52 20.66 10.71
C VAL A 236 -24.69 21.85 11.16
N TYR A 237 -23.49 21.97 10.58
CA TYR A 237 -22.62 23.12 10.84
C TYR A 237 -22.76 24.11 9.68
N GLU A 238 -22.88 25.39 10.02
CA GLU A 238 -23.05 26.46 9.05
C GLU A 238 -22.10 27.63 9.37
N LEU A 239 -21.47 28.17 8.34
CA LEU A 239 -20.68 29.39 8.40
C LEU A 239 -21.38 30.47 7.58
N TYR A 240 -21.73 31.56 8.24
CA TYR A 240 -22.25 32.77 7.64
C TYR A 240 -21.15 33.83 7.57
N LEU A 241 -21.04 34.51 6.43
CA LEU A 241 -20.19 35.69 6.25
C LEU A 241 -21.12 36.88 5.96
N GLY A 242 -21.29 37.76 6.94
CA GLY A 242 -22.44 38.67 6.97
C GLY A 242 -23.75 37.89 7.09
N ASP A 243 -24.71 38.20 6.21
CA ASP A 243 -26.02 37.52 6.16
C ASP A 243 -26.04 36.32 5.21
N GLN A 244 -24.97 36.09 4.44
CA GLN A 244 -24.90 35.02 3.45
C GLN A 244 -24.37 33.71 4.06
N LEU A 245 -25.09 32.61 3.82
CA LEU A 245 -24.58 31.26 4.11
C LEU A 245 -23.41 30.96 3.17
N ALA A 246 -22.21 30.93 3.73
CA ALA A 246 -20.97 30.78 2.97
C ALA A 246 -20.51 29.33 2.86
N ALA A 247 -20.80 28.50 3.86
CA ALA A 247 -20.51 27.06 3.83
C ALA A 247 -21.42 26.29 4.78
N SER A 248 -21.74 25.04 4.42
CA SER A 248 -22.54 24.13 5.24
C SER A 248 -21.98 22.70 5.19
N ARG A 249 -22.12 21.97 6.30
CA ARG A 249 -21.68 20.58 6.44
C ARG A 249 -22.69 19.74 7.19
N LEU A 250 -23.10 18.66 6.54
CA LEU A 250 -24.02 17.66 7.11
C LEU A 250 -23.21 16.56 7.78
N THR A 251 -23.58 16.21 9.02
CA THR A 251 -22.86 15.22 9.82
C THR A 251 -23.79 14.26 10.55
N ILE A 252 -23.33 13.03 10.73
CA ILE A 252 -23.96 12.01 11.57
C ILE A 252 -22.95 11.49 12.58
N THR A 253 -23.39 11.13 13.78
CA THR A 253 -22.50 10.87 14.90
C THR A 253 -22.90 9.60 15.66
N ASN A 254 -21.94 9.03 16.38
CA ASN A 254 -22.21 8.14 17.51
C ASN A 254 -21.49 8.68 18.75
N ARG A 255 -21.31 7.85 19.78
CA ARG A 255 -20.65 8.27 21.02
C ARG A 255 -19.22 8.80 20.83
N ASP A 256 -18.45 8.21 19.90
CA ASP A 256 -17.01 8.46 19.81
C ASP A 256 -16.60 9.15 18.49
N THR A 257 -17.45 9.09 17.46
CA THR A 257 -17.08 9.47 16.09
C THR A 257 -18.13 10.41 15.48
N LEU A 258 -17.66 11.50 14.90
CA LEU A 258 -18.41 12.35 14.00
C LEU A 258 -18.04 12.03 12.55
N VAL A 259 -19.02 11.72 11.71
CA VAL A 259 -18.84 11.44 10.29
C VAL A 259 -19.36 12.61 9.46
N VAL A 260 -18.51 13.12 8.57
CA VAL A 260 -18.89 14.14 7.59
C VAL A 260 -19.50 13.46 6.37
N LEU A 261 -20.76 13.74 6.10
CA LEU A 261 -21.50 13.18 4.96
C LEU A 261 -21.35 14.04 3.70
N LYS A 262 -21.58 15.35 3.87
CA LYS A 262 -21.68 16.31 2.76
C LYS A 262 -21.13 17.66 3.15
N THR A 263 -20.53 18.33 2.17
CA THR A 263 -19.91 19.65 2.33
C THR A 263 -20.21 20.49 1.11
N SER A 264 -20.71 21.70 1.32
CA SER A 264 -20.94 22.67 0.24
C SER A 264 -20.49 24.06 0.69
N TYR A 265 -20.13 24.90 -0.27
CA TYR A 265 -19.75 26.28 -0.02
C TYR A 265 -20.16 27.18 -1.18
N GLU A 266 -20.30 28.47 -0.89
CA GLU A 266 -20.64 29.48 -1.87
C GLU A 266 -19.41 29.82 -2.73
N GLU A 267 -19.47 29.47 -4.01
CA GLU A 267 -18.33 29.61 -4.93
C GLU A 267 -17.96 31.07 -5.20
N SER A 268 -18.93 31.99 -5.19
CA SER A 268 -18.67 33.42 -5.34
C SER A 268 -17.78 33.99 -4.22
N LEU A 269 -17.76 33.33 -3.07
CA LEU A 269 -16.89 33.65 -1.93
C LEU A 269 -15.59 32.85 -1.94
N GLY A 270 -15.27 32.11 -3.00
CA GLY A 270 -14.10 31.21 -3.08
C GLY A 270 -12.77 31.88 -2.76
N ARG A 271 -12.62 33.18 -3.05
CA ARG A 271 -11.45 34.00 -2.69
C ARG A 271 -11.22 34.11 -1.17
N LEU A 272 -12.25 33.91 -0.36
CA LEU A 272 -12.21 33.89 1.11
C LEU A 272 -11.98 32.47 1.67
N ALA A 273 -11.98 31.44 0.82
CA ALA A 273 -11.88 30.03 1.18
C ALA A 273 -12.89 29.60 2.27
N PRO A 274 -14.20 29.83 2.08
CA PRO A 274 -15.23 29.56 3.09
C PRO A 274 -15.24 28.11 3.58
N GLY A 275 -14.97 27.14 2.70
CA GLY A 275 -14.85 25.73 3.11
C GLY A 275 -13.73 25.45 4.11
N ARG A 276 -12.59 26.15 4.01
CA ARG A 276 -11.46 26.03 4.95
C ARG A 276 -11.76 26.70 6.29
N LEU A 277 -12.36 27.89 6.25
CA LEU A 277 -12.79 28.60 7.45
C LEU A 277 -13.89 27.83 8.19
N HIS A 278 -14.81 27.21 7.46
CA HIS A 278 -15.85 26.37 8.04
C HIS A 278 -15.26 25.13 8.72
N LEU A 279 -14.30 24.44 8.09
CA LEU A 279 -13.60 23.33 8.73
C LEU A 279 -12.79 23.78 9.96
N LEU A 280 -12.12 24.94 9.88
CA LEU A 280 -11.41 25.53 11.01
C LEU A 280 -12.32 25.72 12.23
N ARG A 281 -13.48 26.35 12.05
CA ARG A 281 -14.45 26.61 13.13
C ARG A 281 -15.05 25.32 13.70
N LEU A 282 -15.40 24.37 12.84
CA LEU A 282 -15.86 23.04 13.27
C LEU A 282 -14.83 22.37 14.17
N LEU A 283 -13.56 22.33 13.76
CA LEU A 283 -12.52 21.69 14.56
C LEU A 283 -12.30 22.43 15.89
N GLN A 284 -12.29 23.77 15.88
CA GLN A 284 -12.20 24.55 17.12
C GLN A 284 -13.32 24.20 18.11
N GLU A 285 -14.56 24.13 17.64
CA GLU A 285 -15.71 23.78 18.47
C GLU A 285 -15.61 22.35 19.01
N GLU A 286 -15.29 21.36 18.16
CA GLU A 286 -15.22 19.96 18.58
C GLU A 286 -14.02 19.64 19.48
N PHE A 287 -12.86 20.30 19.28
CA PHE A 287 -11.73 20.21 20.23
C PHE A 287 -12.06 20.86 21.58
N THR A 288 -12.89 21.91 21.59
CA THR A 288 -13.31 22.57 22.83
C THR A 288 -14.36 21.76 23.56
N ALA A 289 -15.33 21.20 22.82
CA ALA A 289 -16.43 20.41 23.37
C ALA A 289 -15.96 19.03 23.86
N GLN A 290 -14.91 18.46 23.24
CA GLN A 290 -14.34 17.13 23.56
C GLN A 290 -15.38 16.01 23.63
N GLN A 291 -16.43 16.09 22.80
CA GLN A 291 -17.51 15.10 22.80
C GLN A 291 -17.17 13.86 22.00
N PHE A 292 -16.29 13.98 21.00
CA PHE A 292 -15.88 12.88 20.14
C PHE A 292 -14.37 12.67 20.23
N LYS A 293 -13.94 11.45 19.92
CA LYS A 293 -12.53 11.08 19.79
C LYS A 293 -12.02 11.30 18.36
N ARG A 294 -12.91 11.29 17.37
CA ARG A 294 -12.51 11.36 15.96
C ARG A 294 -13.55 12.00 15.06
N ILE A 295 -13.07 12.71 14.04
CA ILE A 295 -13.84 13.14 12.87
C ILE A 295 -13.40 12.34 11.64
N GLU A 296 -14.33 11.61 11.03
CA GLU A 296 -14.12 10.86 9.79
C GLU A 296 -14.64 11.66 8.59
N LEU A 297 -13.81 11.82 7.55
CA LEU A 297 -14.18 12.61 6.38
C LEU A 297 -14.76 11.78 5.23
N TYR A 298 -14.43 10.48 5.17
CA TYR A 298 -14.95 9.53 4.17
C TYR A 298 -15.03 10.07 2.73
N THR A 299 -14.03 10.86 2.35
CA THR A 299 -13.81 11.42 1.01
C THR A 299 -12.43 11.03 0.49
N ASN A 300 -12.20 11.13 -0.81
CA ASN A 300 -10.88 10.87 -1.37
C ASN A 300 -9.93 12.04 -1.04
N ALA A 301 -8.95 11.79 -0.20
CA ALA A 301 -8.06 12.80 0.38
C ALA A 301 -7.15 13.43 -0.67
N THR A 302 -7.41 14.70 -0.96
CA THR A 302 -6.51 15.58 -1.70
C THR A 302 -5.35 16.04 -0.80
N ALA A 303 -4.32 16.66 -1.38
CA ALA A 303 -3.25 17.27 -0.60
C ALA A 303 -3.77 18.34 0.38
N ASP A 304 -4.83 19.06 -0.01
CA ASP A 304 -5.48 20.06 0.84
C ASP A 304 -6.15 19.41 2.06
N THR A 305 -7.00 18.41 1.84
CA THR A 305 -7.67 17.68 2.93
C THR A 305 -6.66 17.00 3.85
N ALA A 306 -5.63 16.36 3.28
CA ALA A 306 -4.59 15.68 4.03
C ALA A 306 -3.79 16.62 4.95
N ALA A 307 -3.65 17.90 4.61
CA ALA A 307 -2.96 18.89 5.45
C ALA A 307 -3.63 19.10 6.82
N TRP A 308 -4.93 18.82 6.92
CA TRP A 308 -5.69 18.90 8.17
C TRP A 308 -5.66 17.59 8.97
N CYS A 309 -5.46 16.45 8.31
CA CYS A 309 -5.76 15.13 8.88
C CYS A 309 -4.62 14.57 9.73
N THR A 310 -4.95 13.84 10.80
CA THR A 310 -3.96 13.13 11.64
C THR A 310 -3.56 11.79 11.05
N GLY A 311 -4.42 11.21 10.20
CA GLY A 311 -4.11 10.00 9.47
C GLY A 311 -4.93 9.81 8.19
N THR A 312 -4.53 8.82 7.40
CA THR A 312 -5.22 8.41 6.17
C THR A 312 -5.23 6.90 6.02
N ARG A 313 -6.25 6.34 5.36
CA ARG A 313 -6.33 4.91 5.07
C ARG A 313 -7.04 4.64 3.75
N TRP A 314 -6.75 3.51 3.13
CA TRP A 314 -7.40 3.09 1.91
C TRP A 314 -8.72 2.37 2.22
N ILE A 315 -9.82 2.90 1.71
CA ILE A 315 -11.05 2.15 1.50
C ILE A 315 -10.83 1.18 0.36
N ARG A 316 -11.28 -0.07 0.49
CA ARG A 316 -10.95 -1.19 -0.38
C ARG A 316 -12.18 -1.86 -0.98
N HIS A 317 -12.09 -2.30 -2.23
CA HIS A 317 -13.00 -3.29 -2.79
C HIS A 317 -12.38 -4.67 -2.62
N LEU A 318 -13.18 -5.64 -2.16
CA LEU A 318 -12.77 -7.03 -2.02
C LEU A 318 -13.53 -7.86 -3.04
N SER A 319 -12.83 -8.61 -3.87
CA SER A 319 -13.43 -9.58 -4.80
C SER A 319 -13.09 -10.98 -4.32
N LEU A 320 -14.10 -11.74 -3.95
CA LEU A 320 -14.01 -13.14 -3.55
C LEU A 320 -14.39 -14.04 -4.72
N LEU A 321 -13.71 -15.17 -4.88
CA LEU A 321 -13.91 -16.12 -5.97
C LEU A 321 -14.26 -17.50 -5.42
N ARG A 322 -15.25 -18.17 -6.02
CA ARG A 322 -15.71 -19.51 -5.57
C ARG A 322 -14.59 -20.57 -5.62
N GLY A 323 -13.66 -20.46 -6.57
CA GLY A 323 -12.51 -21.34 -6.77
C GLY A 323 -11.55 -20.78 -7.84
N ALA A 324 -10.27 -21.16 -7.82
CA ALA A 324 -9.25 -20.57 -8.69
C ALA A 324 -9.27 -21.06 -10.16
N THR A 325 -9.80 -22.27 -10.41
CA THR A 325 -9.77 -22.90 -11.74
C THR A 325 -10.90 -22.46 -12.68
N PRO A 326 -12.17 -22.34 -12.24
CA PRO A 326 -13.21 -21.87 -13.15
C PRO A 326 -13.01 -20.38 -13.49
N SER A 327 -12.54 -19.56 -12.53
CA SER A 327 -12.37 -18.11 -12.71
C SER A 327 -11.33 -17.73 -13.77
N LEU A 328 -10.15 -18.35 -13.77
CA LEU A 328 -9.09 -18.07 -14.76
C LEU A 328 -9.51 -18.48 -16.19
N LEU A 329 -10.29 -19.55 -16.32
CA LEU A 329 -10.86 -19.99 -17.59
C LEU A 329 -12.01 -19.07 -18.04
N PHE A 330 -12.89 -18.65 -17.12
CA PHE A 330 -14.00 -17.77 -17.42
C PHE A 330 -13.54 -16.34 -17.76
N ASP A 331 -12.55 -15.80 -17.05
CA ASP A 331 -11.97 -14.49 -17.36
C ASP A 331 -11.24 -14.51 -18.70
N GLY A 332 -10.52 -15.58 -19.01
CA GLY A 332 -9.91 -15.80 -20.32
C GLY A 332 -10.93 -15.86 -21.45
N LEU A 333 -12.01 -16.64 -21.29
CA LEU A 333 -13.07 -16.79 -22.29
C LEU A 333 -13.95 -15.53 -22.44
N ALA A 334 -14.27 -14.86 -21.34
CA ALA A 334 -14.99 -13.59 -21.35
C ALA A 334 -14.17 -12.47 -21.99
N GLN A 335 -12.83 -12.51 -21.90
CA GLN A 335 -11.95 -11.59 -22.61
C GLN A 335 -11.84 -11.84 -24.10
N LEU A 336 -11.96 -13.09 -24.55
CA LEU A 336 -12.06 -13.40 -25.98
C LEU A 336 -13.38 -12.86 -26.58
N ARG A 337 -14.43 -12.76 -25.75
CA ARG A 337 -15.76 -12.24 -26.15
C ARG A 337 -15.95 -10.73 -25.96
N ARG A 338 -15.26 -10.11 -25.00
CA ARG A 338 -15.34 -8.66 -24.74
C ARG A 338 -14.33 -7.95 -25.65
N GLY A 339 -14.78 -6.93 -26.39
CA GLY A 339 -13.95 -6.18 -27.34
C GLY A 339 -12.63 -5.71 -26.73
N ARG A 340 -11.59 -5.56 -27.58
CA ARG A 340 -10.27 -5.07 -27.15
C ARG A 340 -10.44 -3.84 -26.27
N TRP A 341 -9.75 -3.83 -25.13
CA TRP A 341 -9.53 -2.59 -24.39
C TRP A 341 -9.00 -1.56 -25.39
N ARG A 342 -9.69 -0.42 -25.49
CA ARG A 342 -9.29 0.64 -26.39
C ARG A 342 -8.37 1.58 -25.63
N PRO A 343 -7.24 1.97 -26.21
CA PRO A 343 -6.38 2.95 -25.60
C PRO A 343 -7.14 4.28 -25.42
N PRO A 344 -6.70 5.13 -24.48
CA PRO A 344 -7.20 6.50 -24.36
C PRO A 344 -7.11 7.23 -25.73
N SER A 345 -8.01 8.17 -25.99
CA SER A 345 -7.97 9.05 -27.18
C SER A 345 -6.92 10.16 -27.09
N ASP A 346 -6.13 10.19 -26.01
CA ASP A 346 -5.05 11.14 -25.78
C ASP A 346 -3.91 10.94 -26.79
N ASP A 347 -3.18 12.01 -27.13
CA ASP A 347 -1.95 11.96 -27.94
C ASP A 347 -0.80 11.33 -27.12
N LEU A 348 -0.87 10.01 -26.96
CA LEU A 348 0.06 9.20 -26.20
C LEU A 348 1.05 8.54 -27.13
N GLN A 349 2.34 8.75 -26.87
CA GLN A 349 3.42 8.13 -27.62
C GLN A 349 4.16 7.14 -26.75
N VAL A 350 4.32 5.91 -27.26
CA VAL A 350 5.08 4.85 -26.61
C VAL A 350 6.37 4.65 -27.38
N HIS A 351 7.48 4.71 -26.66
CA HIS A 351 8.81 4.55 -27.21
C HIS A 351 9.56 3.46 -26.45
N GLN A 352 10.59 2.90 -27.08
CA GLN A 352 11.39 1.83 -26.49
C GLN A 352 12.81 1.79 -27.05
N VAL A 353 13.78 1.57 -26.17
CA VAL A 353 15.21 1.43 -26.52
C VAL A 353 15.82 0.22 -25.80
N SER A 354 16.93 -0.31 -26.32
CA SER A 354 17.62 -1.46 -25.71
C SER A 354 18.64 -1.03 -24.65
N ARG A 355 19.16 0.20 -24.72
CA ARG A 355 20.23 0.73 -23.86
C ARG A 355 19.72 1.90 -23.02
N LEU A 356 20.23 2.02 -21.80
CA LEU A 356 19.92 3.15 -20.93
C LEU A 356 20.41 4.49 -21.51
N ASP A 357 21.54 4.49 -22.23
CA ASP A 357 22.13 5.72 -22.78
C ASP A 357 21.34 6.31 -23.95
N ASP A 358 20.48 5.49 -24.58
CA ASP A 358 19.56 5.94 -25.62
C ASP A 358 18.25 6.52 -25.02
N LEU A 359 18.09 6.47 -23.70
CA LEU A 359 16.90 6.99 -23.03
C LEU A 359 16.97 8.52 -22.93
N PRO A 360 15.93 9.27 -23.35
CA PRO A 360 15.96 10.72 -23.31
C PRO A 360 16.09 11.26 -21.88
N ALA A 361 16.71 12.44 -21.75
CA ALA A 361 17.03 13.05 -20.45
C ALA A 361 15.81 13.20 -19.53
N ALA A 362 14.63 13.52 -20.08
CA ALA A 362 13.39 13.62 -19.30
C ALA A 362 12.97 12.27 -18.69
N ALA A 363 13.10 11.17 -19.46
CA ALA A 363 12.79 9.83 -18.97
C ALA A 363 13.83 9.33 -17.94
N ARG A 364 15.12 9.64 -18.15
CA ARG A 364 16.17 9.36 -17.17
C ARG A 364 15.93 10.12 -15.86
N SER A 365 15.53 11.38 -15.94
CA SER A 365 15.16 12.20 -14.78
C SER A 365 13.98 11.61 -14.00
N LEU A 366 12.95 11.09 -14.68
CA LEU A 366 11.83 10.42 -14.01
C LEU A 366 12.27 9.11 -13.31
N LEU A 367 13.17 8.33 -13.92
CA LEU A 367 13.78 7.17 -13.27
C LEU A 367 14.54 7.57 -12.00
N ASP A 368 15.37 8.61 -12.10
CA ASP A 368 16.22 9.08 -10.99
C ASP A 368 15.40 9.66 -9.84
N ALA A 369 14.23 10.23 -10.10
CA ALA A 369 13.32 10.70 -9.05
C ALA A 369 12.88 9.56 -8.09
N GLN A 370 12.85 8.30 -8.56
CA GLN A 370 12.51 7.13 -7.74
C GLN A 370 13.65 6.66 -6.82
N SER A 371 14.89 7.14 -7.02
CA SER A 371 16.05 6.77 -6.17
C SER A 371 15.83 7.08 -4.69
N SER A 372 14.93 8.02 -4.36
CA SER A 372 14.51 8.30 -2.99
C SER A 372 14.01 7.09 -2.21
N ALA A 373 13.51 6.06 -2.88
CA ALA A 373 13.00 4.85 -2.24
C ALA A 373 14.06 3.76 -1.99
N GLY A 374 15.29 3.90 -2.51
CA GLY A 374 16.40 2.97 -2.25
C GLY A 374 17.51 3.01 -3.32
N SER A 375 18.69 2.50 -2.98
CA SER A 375 19.88 2.54 -3.86
C SER A 375 19.75 1.69 -5.13
N CYS A 376 18.86 0.67 -5.12
CA CYS A 376 18.59 -0.21 -6.24
C CYS A 376 17.62 0.36 -7.30
N LEU A 377 17.34 1.67 -7.24
CA LEU A 377 16.45 2.37 -8.17
C LEU A 377 17.18 3.53 -8.85
N GLY A 378 16.68 3.93 -10.01
CA GLY A 378 17.25 5.01 -10.80
C GLY A 378 18.31 4.55 -11.81
N SER A 379 18.68 5.49 -12.67
CA SER A 379 19.56 5.24 -13.81
C SER A 379 20.98 4.78 -13.43
N PRO A 380 21.62 5.21 -12.32
CA PRO A 380 22.95 4.70 -11.95
C PRO A 380 22.94 3.19 -11.68
N TRP A 381 21.92 2.70 -10.98
CA TRP A 381 21.79 1.29 -10.67
C TRP A 381 21.49 0.45 -11.91
N PHE A 382 20.51 0.87 -12.72
CA PHE A 382 20.16 0.15 -13.94
C PHE A 382 21.30 0.13 -14.96
N GLY A 383 22.09 1.20 -15.07
CA GLY A 383 23.27 1.25 -15.92
C GLY A 383 24.37 0.28 -15.47
N LEU A 384 24.57 0.10 -14.16
CA LEU A 384 25.51 -0.90 -13.62
C LEU A 384 25.03 -2.33 -13.90
N LEU A 385 23.74 -2.62 -13.68
CA LEU A 385 23.18 -3.93 -14.03
C LEU A 385 23.30 -4.21 -15.52
N GLU A 386 22.95 -3.27 -16.37
CA GLU A 386 23.06 -3.42 -17.83
C GLU A 386 24.51 -3.68 -18.26
N SER A 387 25.46 -2.87 -17.79
CA SER A 387 26.85 -2.95 -18.25
C SER A 387 27.64 -4.12 -17.67
N LYS A 388 27.36 -4.55 -16.43
CA LYS A 388 28.16 -5.56 -15.71
C LYS A 388 27.47 -6.91 -15.53
N VAL A 389 26.15 -6.98 -15.70
CA VAL A 389 25.36 -8.21 -15.50
C VAL A 389 24.66 -8.63 -16.78
N PHE A 390 23.97 -7.71 -17.46
CA PHE A 390 23.11 -7.98 -18.61
C PHE A 390 23.66 -7.40 -19.91
N SER A 391 24.99 -7.52 -20.11
CA SER A 391 25.70 -6.87 -21.21
C SER A 391 25.39 -7.44 -22.60
N ALA A 392 24.77 -8.62 -22.65
CA ALA A 392 24.38 -9.28 -23.90
C ALA A 392 23.33 -8.45 -24.66
N PRO A 393 23.47 -8.30 -26.00
CA PRO A 393 22.51 -7.56 -26.82
C PRO A 393 21.06 -8.07 -26.64
N ASP A 394 20.10 -7.15 -26.75
CA ASP A 394 18.65 -7.43 -26.66
C ASP A 394 18.18 -8.13 -25.37
N THR A 395 18.98 -8.03 -24.30
CA THR A 395 18.63 -8.54 -22.97
C THR A 395 17.83 -7.51 -22.17
N THR A 396 18.17 -6.24 -22.30
CA THR A 396 17.51 -5.12 -21.62
C THR A 396 16.55 -4.37 -22.55
N ARG A 397 15.53 -3.74 -21.98
CA ARG A 397 14.59 -2.87 -22.69
C ARG A 397 14.14 -1.77 -21.75
N TYR A 398 14.17 -0.52 -22.20
CA TYR A 398 13.55 0.60 -21.51
C TYR A 398 12.39 1.09 -22.36
N ALA A 399 11.17 0.98 -21.84
CA ALA A 399 9.97 1.48 -22.51
C ALA A 399 9.42 2.67 -21.73
N TRP A 400 9.02 3.73 -22.42
CA TRP A 400 8.43 4.90 -21.78
C TRP A 400 7.20 5.39 -22.52
N LEU A 401 6.38 6.13 -21.77
CA LEU A 401 5.17 6.79 -22.25
C LEU A 401 5.34 8.29 -22.17
N GLU A 402 4.94 8.98 -23.22
CA GLU A 402 5.02 10.43 -23.35
C GLU A 402 3.66 11.02 -23.76
N ARG A 403 3.35 12.21 -23.27
CA ARG A 403 2.17 13.00 -23.63
C ARG A 403 2.55 14.47 -23.66
N ASN A 404 2.41 15.15 -24.80
CA ASN A 404 2.77 16.56 -24.97
C ASN A 404 4.17 16.87 -24.38
N ASP A 405 5.19 16.13 -24.84
CA ASP A 405 6.59 16.23 -24.40
C ASP A 405 6.85 15.91 -22.90
N THR A 406 5.83 15.44 -22.17
CA THR A 406 5.96 15.05 -20.76
C THR A 406 6.05 13.53 -20.64
N VAL A 407 7.14 13.03 -20.07
CA VAL A 407 7.30 11.59 -19.77
C VAL A 407 6.46 11.23 -18.55
N LEU A 408 5.51 10.31 -18.74
CA LEU A 408 4.56 9.89 -17.70
C LEU A 408 4.95 8.59 -17.01
N ALA A 409 5.68 7.70 -17.70
CA ALA A 409 6.11 6.43 -17.14
C ALA A 409 7.36 5.90 -17.83
N VAL A 410 8.23 5.21 -17.10
CA VAL A 410 9.38 4.46 -17.62
C VAL A 410 9.43 3.07 -16.98
N LEU A 411 9.62 2.05 -17.82
CA LEU A 411 9.73 0.64 -17.45
C LEU A 411 11.12 0.10 -17.82
N PRO A 412 12.02 -0.07 -16.83
CA PRO A 412 13.25 -0.84 -16.98
C PRO A 412 12.94 -2.34 -16.99
N LEU A 413 13.15 -3.00 -18.12
CA LEU A 413 12.73 -4.38 -18.34
C LEU A 413 13.90 -5.28 -18.74
N LEU A 414 13.79 -6.54 -18.36
CA LEU A 414 14.69 -7.63 -18.71
C LEU A 414 13.93 -8.66 -19.55
N LEU A 415 14.47 -9.04 -20.69
CA LEU A 415 13.91 -10.05 -21.58
C LEU A 415 14.49 -11.42 -21.25
N HIS A 416 13.75 -12.21 -20.46
CA HIS A 416 14.15 -13.56 -20.12
C HIS A 416 13.59 -14.57 -21.14
N ARG A 417 14.51 -15.25 -21.85
CA ARG A 417 14.20 -16.27 -22.85
C ARG A 417 14.61 -17.64 -22.33
N PRO A 418 13.77 -18.34 -21.55
CA PRO A 418 14.14 -19.64 -21.02
C PRO A 418 14.32 -20.66 -22.16
N ARG A 419 15.19 -21.65 -21.95
CA ARG A 419 15.42 -22.74 -22.92
C ARG A 419 14.13 -23.52 -23.22
N TRP A 420 13.22 -23.58 -22.25
CA TRP A 420 11.90 -24.20 -22.34
C TRP A 420 10.85 -23.27 -21.71
N GLY A 421 9.73 -23.03 -22.39
CA GLY A 421 8.61 -22.22 -21.88
C GLY A 421 8.41 -20.88 -22.59
N ALA A 422 7.52 -20.04 -22.01
CA ALA A 422 7.19 -18.73 -22.56
C ALA A 422 8.36 -17.75 -22.39
N VAL A 423 8.55 -16.84 -23.36
CA VAL A 423 9.37 -15.65 -23.10
C VAL A 423 8.70 -14.85 -21.98
N GLN A 424 9.51 -14.39 -21.03
CA GLN A 424 9.07 -13.60 -19.89
C GLN A 424 9.70 -12.22 -19.97
N ILE A 425 8.90 -11.20 -19.73
CA ILE A 425 9.42 -9.87 -19.44
C ILE A 425 9.52 -9.75 -17.94
N GLN A 426 10.71 -9.42 -17.44
CA GLN A 426 10.97 -9.23 -16.04
C GLN A 426 11.25 -7.75 -15.75
N GLY A 427 11.10 -7.32 -14.50
CA GLY A 427 11.73 -6.07 -14.07
C GLY A 427 13.25 -6.18 -14.21
N LEU A 428 13.93 -5.10 -14.58
CA LEU A 428 15.39 -5.09 -14.66
C LEU A 428 16.00 -5.19 -13.26
N ALA A 429 16.14 -6.43 -12.78
CA ALA A 429 16.60 -6.76 -11.45
C ALA A 429 17.27 -8.13 -11.44
N ASN A 430 18.10 -8.38 -10.42
CA ASN A 430 18.64 -9.69 -10.11
C ASN A 430 18.78 -9.86 -8.59
N TYR A 431 19.55 -10.85 -8.15
CA TYR A 431 19.78 -11.10 -6.71
C TYR A 431 20.56 -9.98 -5.99
N TYR A 432 21.17 -9.01 -6.68
CA TYR A 432 21.71 -7.80 -6.05
C TYR A 432 20.63 -6.74 -5.79
N SER A 433 19.50 -6.79 -6.50
CA SER A 433 18.42 -5.82 -6.35
C SER A 433 17.57 -6.14 -5.12
N SER A 434 17.48 -5.19 -4.19
CA SER A 434 16.56 -5.28 -3.06
C SER A 434 15.12 -4.93 -3.44
N LEU A 435 14.97 -4.05 -4.44
CA LEU A 435 13.69 -3.55 -4.94
C LEU A 435 13.75 -3.25 -6.44
N TYR A 436 12.57 -3.25 -7.04
CA TYR A 436 12.25 -2.82 -8.39
C TYR A 436 10.93 -2.05 -8.36
N ALA A 437 10.83 -0.99 -9.16
CA ALA A 437 9.59 -0.25 -9.38
C ALA A 437 9.54 0.36 -10.79
N PRO A 438 8.36 0.36 -11.44
CA PRO A 438 8.08 1.29 -12.53
C PRO A 438 8.28 2.74 -12.06
N ALA A 439 8.98 3.57 -12.84
CA ALA A 439 9.01 5.00 -12.58
C ALA A 439 7.79 5.64 -13.21
N VAL A 440 7.00 6.37 -12.42
CA VAL A 440 5.72 6.92 -12.85
C VAL A 440 5.58 8.36 -12.37
N HIS A 441 5.02 9.20 -13.23
CA HIS A 441 4.61 10.56 -12.89
C HIS A 441 3.37 10.49 -11.98
N PRO A 442 3.23 11.38 -10.96
CA PRO A 442 2.09 11.38 -10.04
C PRO A 442 0.70 11.43 -10.70
N GLU A 443 0.61 12.07 -11.87
CA GLU A 443 -0.64 12.25 -12.62
C GLU A 443 -0.95 11.10 -13.60
N LEU A 444 -0.07 10.10 -13.72
CA LEU A 444 -0.25 8.96 -14.61
C LEU A 444 -1.56 8.23 -14.27
N GLN A 445 -2.39 8.02 -15.28
CA GLN A 445 -3.60 7.23 -15.15
C GLN A 445 -3.33 5.74 -15.39
N PRO A 446 -4.01 4.81 -14.70
CA PRO A 446 -3.84 3.38 -14.92
C PRO A 446 -4.03 2.94 -16.38
N SER A 447 -4.93 3.60 -17.11
CA SER A 447 -5.19 3.34 -18.54
C SER A 447 -4.00 3.70 -19.42
N GLN A 448 -3.24 4.72 -19.07
CA GLN A 448 -2.04 5.14 -19.79
C GLN A 448 -0.91 4.12 -19.59
N LEU A 449 -0.72 3.61 -18.37
CA LEU A 449 0.24 2.53 -18.14
C LEU A 449 -0.18 1.20 -18.80
N ALA A 450 -1.48 0.91 -18.85
CA ALA A 450 -2.01 -0.23 -19.61
C ALA A 450 -1.68 -0.11 -21.10
N HIS A 451 -1.74 1.11 -21.66
CA HIS A 451 -1.35 1.39 -23.04
C HIS A 451 0.13 1.07 -23.28
N LEU A 452 1.00 1.59 -22.40
CA LEU A 452 2.45 1.34 -22.45
C LEU A 452 2.74 -0.17 -22.44
N LEU A 453 2.17 -0.91 -21.48
CA LEU A 453 2.35 -2.36 -21.38
C LEU A 453 1.92 -3.10 -22.65
N GLU A 454 0.73 -2.81 -23.19
CA GLU A 454 0.26 -3.47 -24.42
C GLU A 454 1.18 -3.16 -25.61
N GLN A 455 1.58 -1.90 -25.82
CA GLN A 455 2.46 -1.51 -26.92
C GLN A 455 3.86 -2.12 -26.80
N THR A 456 4.46 -2.10 -25.61
CA THR A 456 5.75 -2.78 -25.35
C THR A 456 5.66 -4.28 -25.60
N LEU A 457 4.52 -4.91 -25.33
CA LEU A 457 4.33 -6.35 -25.55
C LEU A 457 3.97 -6.71 -27.00
N GLN A 458 3.48 -5.77 -27.80
CA GLN A 458 3.27 -5.98 -29.24
C GLN A 458 4.59 -6.19 -29.98
N SER A 459 5.66 -5.48 -29.58
CA SER A 459 7.01 -5.66 -30.13
C SER A 459 7.66 -6.99 -29.70
N LEU A 460 7.05 -7.72 -28.75
CA LEU A 460 7.57 -8.96 -28.16
C LEU A 460 6.52 -10.09 -28.23
N PRO A 461 6.18 -10.60 -29.43
CA PRO A 461 4.99 -11.44 -29.64
C PRO A 461 5.03 -12.80 -28.91
N ARG A 462 6.21 -13.27 -28.51
CA ARG A 462 6.40 -14.51 -27.74
C ARG A 462 6.27 -14.32 -26.23
N ALA A 463 6.22 -13.09 -25.75
CA ALA A 463 6.09 -12.77 -24.33
C ALA A 463 4.66 -13.07 -23.84
N GLY A 464 4.54 -14.09 -22.99
CA GLY A 464 3.26 -14.52 -22.42
C GLY A 464 3.09 -14.15 -20.95
N ALA A 465 4.15 -13.70 -20.30
CA ALA A 465 4.17 -13.42 -18.87
C ALA A 465 5.04 -12.21 -18.53
N LEU A 466 4.63 -11.49 -17.48
CA LEU A 466 5.33 -10.40 -16.83
C LEU A 466 5.69 -10.84 -15.41
N ARG A 467 6.92 -10.60 -14.96
CA ARG A 467 7.38 -10.94 -13.61
C ARG A 467 8.21 -9.81 -13.02
N PHE A 468 7.71 -9.19 -11.97
CA PHE A 468 8.40 -8.09 -11.30
C PHE A 468 8.75 -8.51 -9.88
N GLU A 469 10.04 -8.64 -9.59
CA GLU A 469 10.52 -9.03 -8.27
C GLU A 469 11.94 -8.46 -8.01
N PRO A 470 12.27 -8.09 -6.76
CA PRO A 470 11.33 -7.78 -5.68
C PRO A 470 10.60 -6.47 -5.98
N LEU A 471 9.27 -6.48 -6.10
CA LEU A 471 8.49 -5.29 -6.42
C LEU A 471 8.30 -4.43 -5.16
N ALA A 472 8.58 -3.13 -5.26
CA ALA A 472 8.26 -2.16 -4.21
C ALA A 472 6.73 -1.99 -4.11
N ILE A 473 6.06 -2.90 -3.40
CA ILE A 473 4.61 -3.11 -3.47
C ILE A 473 3.79 -1.87 -3.04
N ASP A 474 4.36 -1.05 -2.16
CA ASP A 474 3.78 0.19 -1.63
C ASP A 474 4.10 1.43 -2.46
N SER A 475 4.92 1.30 -3.51
CA SER A 475 5.23 2.41 -4.42
C SER A 475 4.03 2.78 -5.30
N LEU A 476 3.99 4.05 -5.72
CA LEU A 476 3.04 4.51 -6.72
C LEU A 476 3.14 3.69 -8.02
N GLY A 477 4.37 3.38 -8.47
CA GLY A 477 4.63 2.57 -9.65
C GLY A 477 3.99 1.18 -9.58
N ALA A 478 4.14 0.48 -8.45
CA ALA A 478 3.52 -0.83 -8.25
C ALA A 478 1.98 -0.73 -8.20
N ALA A 479 1.42 0.29 -7.55
CA ALA A 479 -0.02 0.51 -7.51
C ALA A 479 -0.62 0.78 -8.90
N GLN A 480 0.06 1.61 -9.71
CA GLN A 480 -0.31 1.89 -11.09
C GLN A 480 -0.20 0.63 -11.96
N LEU A 481 0.88 -0.14 -11.82
CA LEU A 481 1.10 -1.39 -12.55
C LEU A 481 -0.02 -2.41 -12.27
N ARG A 482 -0.38 -2.64 -11.00
CA ARG A 482 -1.49 -3.54 -10.65
C ARG A 482 -2.81 -3.05 -11.26
N SER A 483 -3.06 -1.74 -11.22
CA SER A 483 -4.28 -1.14 -11.78
C SER A 483 -4.33 -1.28 -13.31
N ALA A 484 -3.20 -1.07 -13.99
CA ALA A 484 -3.05 -1.28 -15.42
C ALA A 484 -3.32 -2.74 -15.82
N LEU A 485 -2.72 -3.71 -15.12
CA LEU A 485 -2.93 -5.14 -15.38
C LEU A 485 -4.39 -5.56 -15.18
N ARG A 486 -5.10 -4.95 -14.20
CA ARG A 486 -6.54 -5.15 -14.02
C ARG A 486 -7.37 -4.60 -15.18
N LEU A 487 -7.04 -3.42 -15.70
CA LEU A 487 -7.71 -2.87 -16.90
C LEU A 487 -7.52 -3.77 -18.12
N LEU A 488 -6.32 -4.31 -18.27
CA LEU A 488 -6.00 -5.30 -19.29
C LEU A 488 -6.64 -6.67 -19.01
N LYS A 489 -7.10 -6.90 -17.78
CA LYS A 489 -7.67 -8.14 -17.24
C LYS A 489 -6.66 -9.29 -17.26
N TRP A 490 -5.38 -9.00 -17.06
CA TRP A 490 -4.34 -10.02 -17.03
C TRP A 490 -4.32 -10.69 -15.67
N PRO A 491 -4.50 -12.02 -15.57
CA PRO A 491 -4.39 -12.73 -14.31
C PRO A 491 -3.04 -12.44 -13.66
N SER A 492 -3.10 -11.91 -12.44
CA SER A 492 -1.95 -11.45 -11.68
C SER A 492 -1.92 -12.17 -10.32
N PHE A 493 -0.73 -12.57 -9.90
CA PHE A 493 -0.47 -13.35 -8.71
C PHE A 493 0.66 -12.70 -7.92
N GLN A 494 0.41 -12.39 -6.66
CA GLN A 494 1.46 -11.91 -5.76
C GLN A 494 2.13 -13.11 -5.08
N PHE A 495 3.44 -13.02 -4.86
CA PHE A 495 4.18 -14.09 -4.18
C PHE A 495 5.32 -13.52 -3.35
N ALA A 496 5.59 -14.10 -2.18
CA ALA A 496 6.76 -13.71 -1.40
C ALA A 496 8.02 -14.23 -2.11
N CYS A 497 8.97 -13.34 -2.40
CA CYS A 497 10.20 -13.67 -3.12
C CYS A 497 11.45 -13.60 -2.24
N ALA A 498 11.40 -12.84 -1.13
CA ALA A 498 12.49 -12.68 -0.19
C ALA A 498 11.97 -12.22 1.18
N SER A 499 12.79 -12.29 2.22
CA SER A 499 12.59 -11.56 3.48
C SER A 499 13.52 -10.37 3.53
N ASN A 500 13.10 -9.29 4.18
CA ASN A 500 13.93 -8.13 4.48
C ASN A 500 13.90 -7.81 5.98
N TRP A 501 15.07 -7.49 6.52
CA TRP A 501 15.25 -7.04 7.89
C TRP A 501 15.54 -5.54 7.92
N THR A 502 14.84 -4.80 8.77
CA THR A 502 15.03 -3.36 8.93
C THR A 502 15.11 -2.95 10.39
N LEU A 503 15.73 -1.80 10.60
CA LEU A 503 15.86 -1.14 11.89
C LEU A 503 15.59 0.35 11.70
N VAL A 504 14.58 0.87 12.40
CA VAL A 504 14.40 2.31 12.57
C VAL A 504 15.54 2.80 13.47
N ALA A 505 16.27 3.80 13.01
CA ALA A 505 17.44 4.28 13.73
C ALA A 505 17.01 4.86 15.09
N PRO A 506 17.62 4.40 16.19
CA PRO A 506 17.42 5.00 17.51
C PRO A 506 18.16 6.35 17.60
N PRO A 507 17.94 7.12 18.68
CA PRO A 507 18.57 8.44 18.83
C PRO A 507 20.10 8.42 18.79
N ASP A 508 20.72 7.37 19.33
CA ASP A 508 22.17 7.19 19.37
C ASP A 508 22.57 5.71 19.50
N TRP A 509 23.88 5.45 19.38
CA TRP A 509 24.46 4.11 19.49
C TRP A 509 24.30 3.48 20.88
N GLU A 510 24.36 4.27 21.95
CA GLU A 510 24.25 3.74 23.31
C GLU A 510 22.84 3.19 23.56
N HIS A 511 21.82 3.92 23.12
CA HIS A 511 20.43 3.51 23.16
C HIS A 511 20.19 2.25 22.31
N TYR A 512 20.75 2.23 21.09
CA TYR A 512 20.72 1.03 20.25
C TYR A 512 21.30 -0.18 20.99
N LEU A 513 22.54 -0.07 21.45
CA LEU A 513 23.28 -1.19 22.03
C LEU A 513 22.61 -1.69 23.31
N ALA A 514 22.07 -0.78 24.14
CA ALA A 514 21.33 -1.12 25.35
C ALA A 514 20.09 -1.97 25.07
N SER A 515 19.40 -1.74 23.95
CA SER A 515 18.24 -2.53 23.52
C SER A 515 18.59 -3.95 23.04
N ARG A 516 19.87 -4.23 22.75
CA ARG A 516 20.31 -5.53 22.23
C ARG A 516 20.54 -6.57 23.33
N SER A 517 20.51 -7.85 22.92
CA SER A 517 20.69 -8.98 23.85
C SER A 517 22.01 -8.90 24.62
N GLY A 518 22.00 -9.35 25.88
CA GLY A 518 23.21 -9.38 26.73
C GLY A 518 24.32 -10.23 26.11
N ALA A 519 23.97 -11.28 25.37
CA ALA A 519 24.91 -12.14 24.65
C ALA A 519 25.64 -11.40 23.52
N LEU A 520 24.92 -10.60 22.73
CA LEU A 520 25.53 -9.77 21.68
C LEU A 520 26.46 -8.73 22.29
N ARG A 521 25.98 -7.97 23.29
CA ARG A 521 26.79 -6.95 23.99
C ARG A 521 28.08 -7.53 24.59
N SER A 522 27.98 -8.66 25.29
CA SER A 522 29.13 -9.35 25.87
C SER A 522 30.12 -9.84 24.81
N THR A 523 29.60 -10.35 23.69
CA THR A 523 30.41 -10.80 22.56
C THR A 523 31.19 -9.64 21.96
N LEU A 524 30.54 -8.51 21.66
CA LEU A 524 31.20 -7.33 21.10
C LEU A 524 32.31 -6.83 22.02
N ARG A 525 32.02 -6.66 23.32
CA ARG A 525 33.03 -6.21 24.30
C ARG A 525 34.25 -7.14 24.35
N ARG A 526 34.01 -8.46 24.48
CA ARG A 526 35.08 -9.46 24.58
C ARG A 526 35.92 -9.53 23.29
N LYS A 527 35.26 -9.51 22.13
CA LYS A 527 35.93 -9.64 20.83
C LYS A 527 36.68 -8.37 20.44
N ALA A 528 36.15 -7.18 20.76
CA ALA A 528 36.85 -5.91 20.59
C ALA A 528 38.14 -5.87 21.42
N ALA A 529 38.09 -6.28 22.70
CA ALA A 529 39.28 -6.35 23.55
C ALA A 529 40.32 -7.34 22.99
N LYS A 530 39.88 -8.52 22.55
CA LYS A 530 40.77 -9.53 21.94
C LYS A 530 41.43 -9.01 20.66
N LEU A 531 40.67 -8.36 19.78
CA LEU A 531 41.19 -7.79 18.54
C LEU A 531 42.24 -6.71 18.83
N LYS A 532 41.96 -5.81 19.77
CA LYS A 532 42.88 -4.74 20.18
C LYS A 532 44.20 -5.28 20.74
N VAL A 533 44.16 -6.29 21.59
CA VAL A 533 45.37 -6.94 22.14
C VAL A 533 46.21 -7.58 21.03
N ALA A 534 45.56 -8.09 19.98
CA ALA A 534 46.23 -8.68 18.83
C ALA A 534 46.70 -7.64 17.79
N GLY A 535 46.66 -6.34 18.08
CA GLY A 535 47.10 -5.28 17.16
C GLY A 535 46.10 -4.95 16.04
N GLY A 536 44.86 -5.44 16.13
CA GLY A 536 43.85 -5.19 15.12
C GLY A 536 43.16 -3.84 15.26
N HIS A 537 42.75 -3.27 14.12
CA HIS A 537 42.02 -1.99 14.04
C HIS A 537 40.93 -2.04 12.96
N LEU A 538 39.97 -1.11 13.05
CA LEU A 538 38.87 -0.95 12.10
C LEU A 538 39.04 0.36 11.33
N GLN A 539 38.62 0.36 10.07
CA GLN A 539 38.63 1.53 9.20
C GLN A 539 37.30 1.60 8.42
N VAL A 540 36.80 2.81 8.18
CA VAL A 540 35.67 3.05 7.27
C VAL A 540 36.18 3.89 6.11
N VAL A 541 36.08 3.36 4.90
CA VAL A 541 36.49 4.03 3.66
C VAL A 541 35.27 4.63 2.98
N GLN A 542 35.36 5.91 2.62
CA GLN A 542 34.23 6.70 2.11
C GLN A 542 34.51 7.38 0.77
N THR A 543 35.78 7.71 0.51
CA THR A 543 36.17 8.60 -0.59
C THR A 543 36.77 7.83 -1.77
N GLU A 544 36.72 8.43 -2.96
CA GLU A 544 37.36 7.86 -4.16
C GLU A 544 38.87 7.70 -4.00
N GLN A 545 39.52 8.61 -3.27
CA GLN A 545 40.98 8.64 -3.09
C GLN A 545 41.49 7.44 -2.30
N GLU A 546 40.70 6.97 -1.34
CA GLU A 546 41.03 5.85 -0.46
C GLU A 546 40.48 4.51 -0.98
N LEU A 547 39.60 4.54 -1.97
CA LEU A 547 38.85 3.36 -2.41
C LEU A 547 39.73 2.29 -3.06
N GLU A 548 40.63 2.65 -3.99
CA GLU A 548 41.26 1.62 -4.81
C GLU A 548 42.16 0.66 -3.99
N PRO A 549 42.97 1.11 -3.02
CA PRO A 549 43.65 0.19 -2.09
C PRO A 549 42.67 -0.67 -1.26
N ALA A 550 41.62 -0.06 -0.72
CA ALA A 550 40.61 -0.72 0.09
C ALA A 550 39.80 -1.78 -0.69
N LEU A 551 39.59 -1.54 -1.98
CA LEU A 551 38.95 -2.46 -2.91
C LEU A 551 39.84 -3.70 -3.16
N GLN A 552 41.16 -3.52 -3.29
CA GLN A 552 42.09 -4.66 -3.38
C GLN A 552 42.04 -5.51 -2.11
N ASP A 553 41.98 -4.88 -0.94
CA ASP A 553 41.81 -5.58 0.33
C ASP A 553 40.47 -6.33 0.40
N TYR A 554 39.37 -5.70 -0.02
CA TYR A 554 38.06 -6.35 -0.11
C TYR A 554 38.10 -7.59 -1.02
N LEU A 555 38.68 -7.49 -2.21
CA LEU A 555 38.80 -8.61 -3.16
C LEU A 555 39.67 -9.74 -2.59
N SER A 556 40.77 -9.38 -1.94
CA SER A 556 41.69 -10.30 -1.25
C SER A 556 40.99 -11.08 -0.14
N ILE A 557 40.17 -10.40 0.69
CA ILE A 557 39.34 -11.04 1.71
C ILE A 557 38.30 -11.96 1.06
N TYR A 558 37.63 -11.50 0.00
CA TYR A 558 36.57 -12.27 -0.65
C TYR A 558 37.09 -13.61 -1.18
N ALA A 559 38.27 -13.60 -1.80
CA ALA A 559 38.95 -14.79 -2.31
C ALA A 559 39.32 -15.82 -1.22
N ARG A 560 39.50 -15.39 0.04
CA ARG A 560 39.79 -16.25 1.20
C ARG A 560 38.56 -16.61 2.04
N SER A 561 37.39 -16.08 1.69
CA SER A 561 36.17 -16.27 2.48
C SER A 561 35.43 -17.56 2.12
N TRP A 562 34.53 -18.00 3.01
CA TRP A 562 33.60 -19.13 2.80
C TRP A 562 32.60 -18.92 1.65
N LYS A 563 32.59 -17.72 1.04
CA LYS A 563 31.60 -17.34 0.02
C LYS A 563 31.94 -17.97 -1.32
N ARG A 564 30.90 -18.32 -2.07
CA ARG A 564 31.05 -18.75 -3.46
C ARG A 564 31.60 -17.60 -4.31
N PRO A 565 32.46 -17.88 -5.31
CA PRO A 565 32.91 -16.86 -6.25
C PRO A 565 31.73 -16.12 -6.89
N GLU A 566 31.92 -14.81 -7.10
CA GLU A 566 30.88 -13.97 -7.70
C GLU A 566 30.58 -14.38 -9.15
N PRO A 567 29.30 -14.51 -9.54
CA PRO A 567 28.95 -14.70 -10.95
C PRO A 567 29.34 -13.51 -11.83
N TYR A 568 29.37 -12.31 -11.25
CA TYR A 568 29.68 -11.05 -11.93
C TYR A 568 30.77 -10.30 -11.15
N PRO A 569 32.06 -10.67 -11.33
CA PRO A 569 33.15 -10.17 -10.51
C PRO A 569 33.33 -8.64 -10.58
N GLU A 570 32.99 -8.03 -11.71
CA GLU A 570 33.11 -6.59 -11.94
C GLU A 570 31.95 -5.75 -11.36
N PHE A 571 30.84 -6.38 -10.95
CA PHE A 571 29.66 -5.64 -10.50
C PHE A 571 29.92 -4.90 -9.18
N ILE A 572 30.38 -5.62 -8.14
CA ILE A 572 30.63 -5.02 -6.81
C ILE A 572 31.73 -3.95 -6.85
N PRO A 573 32.89 -4.16 -7.50
CA PRO A 573 33.88 -3.11 -7.69
C PRO A 573 33.32 -1.86 -8.39
N SER A 574 32.52 -2.05 -9.44
CA SER A 574 31.91 -0.92 -10.15
C SER A 574 30.87 -0.19 -9.29
N LEU A 575 30.10 -0.93 -8.49
CA LEU A 575 29.15 -0.35 -7.53
C LEU A 575 29.86 0.48 -6.46
N MET A 576 30.97 -0.02 -5.89
CA MET A 576 31.77 0.72 -4.90
C MET A 576 32.32 2.02 -5.47
N ARG A 577 32.88 1.99 -6.69
CA ARG A 577 33.38 3.20 -7.38
C ARG A 577 32.26 4.20 -7.63
N ALA A 578 31.12 3.74 -8.15
CA ALA A 578 29.97 4.59 -8.40
C ALA A 578 29.38 5.19 -7.11
N ALA A 579 29.43 4.46 -5.99
CA ALA A 579 28.96 4.94 -4.70
C ALA A 579 29.93 5.94 -4.06
N ALA A 580 31.24 5.71 -4.16
CA ALA A 580 32.27 6.62 -3.65
C ALA A 580 32.17 7.99 -4.35
N ALA A 581 31.97 8.00 -5.67
CA ALA A 581 31.79 9.23 -6.44
C ALA A 581 30.54 10.05 -6.06
N ARG A 582 29.57 9.41 -5.40
CA ARG A 582 28.36 10.06 -4.90
C ARG A 582 28.40 10.34 -3.40
N GLY A 583 29.51 10.00 -2.72
CA GLY A 583 29.63 10.10 -1.26
C GLY A 583 28.79 9.08 -0.48
N GLU A 584 28.21 8.09 -1.17
CA GLU A 584 27.29 7.10 -0.61
C GLU A 584 28.02 5.89 -0.02
N LEU A 585 29.32 5.71 -0.31
CA LEU A 585 30.06 4.53 0.10
C LEU A 585 30.41 4.55 1.60
N ARG A 586 30.14 3.44 2.30
CA ARG A 586 30.76 3.12 3.59
C ARG A 586 31.33 1.70 3.52
N LEU A 587 32.61 1.58 3.19
CA LEU A 587 33.32 0.31 3.17
C LEU A 587 34.08 0.11 4.48
N GLY A 588 33.54 -0.70 5.38
CA GLY A 588 34.22 -1.04 6.62
C GLY A 588 35.23 -2.16 6.42
N LEU A 589 36.43 -2.01 6.98
CA LEU A 589 37.53 -2.97 6.94
C LEU A 589 38.04 -3.25 8.35
N VAL A 590 38.45 -4.51 8.59
CA VAL A 590 39.20 -4.90 9.78
C VAL A 590 40.57 -5.37 9.37
N TYR A 591 41.59 -4.79 9.98
CA TYR A 591 42.96 -5.21 9.84
C TYR A 591 43.43 -5.92 11.10
N LEU A 592 44.24 -6.96 10.89
CA LEU A 592 45.10 -7.54 11.91
C LEU A 592 46.53 -7.27 11.46
N ASP A 593 47.26 -6.45 12.22
CA ASP A 593 48.53 -5.85 11.78
C ASP A 593 48.39 -5.13 10.43
N ARG A 594 48.96 -5.68 9.35
CA ARG A 594 48.88 -5.13 7.97
C ARG A 594 47.93 -5.90 7.06
N GLN A 595 47.28 -6.95 7.54
CA GLN A 595 46.45 -7.82 6.72
C GLN A 595 44.96 -7.53 6.94
N ALA A 596 44.24 -7.27 5.86
CA ALA A 596 42.79 -7.16 5.89
C ALA A 596 42.14 -8.54 6.10
N ILE A 597 41.33 -8.66 7.15
CA ILE A 597 40.70 -9.92 7.58
C ILE A 597 39.17 -9.92 7.45
N ALA A 598 38.53 -8.76 7.32
CA ALA A 598 37.10 -8.68 7.04
C ALA A 598 36.75 -7.37 6.36
N ALA A 599 35.68 -7.41 5.57
CA ALA A 599 35.13 -6.25 4.88
C ALA A 599 33.61 -6.27 4.86
N GLN A 600 33.00 -5.10 4.99
CA GLN A 600 31.55 -4.94 4.88
C GLN A 600 31.19 -3.71 4.04
N LEU A 601 30.43 -3.92 2.98
CA LEU A 601 29.96 -2.88 2.05
C LEU A 601 28.59 -2.37 2.48
N TRP A 602 28.51 -1.08 2.76
CA TRP A 602 27.28 -0.35 3.03
C TRP A 602 27.14 0.81 2.05
N LEU A 603 25.91 1.09 1.63
CA LEU A 603 25.56 2.28 0.86
C LEU A 603 24.64 3.16 1.69
N VAL A 604 25.01 4.43 1.86
CA VAL A 604 24.19 5.43 2.53
C VAL A 604 23.58 6.33 1.47
N HIS A 605 22.26 6.25 1.30
CA HIS A 605 21.52 7.08 0.37
C HIS A 605 20.46 7.87 1.14
N LYS A 606 20.60 9.20 1.15
CA LYS A 606 19.74 10.13 1.91
C LYS A 606 19.72 9.77 3.40
N ASP A 607 18.56 9.39 3.93
CA ASP A 607 18.31 9.06 5.33
C ASP A 607 18.37 7.55 5.59
N ARG A 608 18.96 6.76 4.68
CA ARG A 608 18.98 5.28 4.75
C ARG A 608 20.37 4.71 4.59
N ALA A 609 20.69 3.71 5.40
CA ALA A 609 21.88 2.88 5.25
C ALA A 609 21.49 1.45 4.82
N GLU A 610 22.07 0.98 3.72
CA GLU A 610 21.79 -0.32 3.10
C GLU A 610 23.00 -1.24 3.23
N ILE A 611 22.82 -2.43 3.82
CA ILE A 611 23.89 -3.40 4.07
C ILE A 611 23.96 -4.41 2.93
N HIS A 612 24.91 -4.23 2.01
CA HIS A 612 24.99 -5.06 0.80
C HIS A 612 25.74 -6.36 1.01
N LYS A 613 26.91 -6.30 1.66
CA LYS A 613 27.80 -7.46 1.65
C LYS A 613 28.74 -7.50 2.84
N LEU A 614 28.92 -8.70 3.39
CA LEU A 614 29.90 -9.01 4.42
C LEU A 614 30.76 -10.19 3.97
N ALA A 615 32.08 -10.05 4.08
CA ALA A 615 33.05 -11.11 3.92
C ALA A 615 34.10 -11.05 5.03
N HIS A 616 34.60 -12.20 5.46
CA HIS A 616 35.72 -12.31 6.38
C HIS A 616 36.55 -13.54 6.04
N ASP A 617 37.82 -13.46 6.41
CA ASP A 617 38.77 -14.56 6.35
C ASP A 617 38.39 -15.61 7.40
N GLU A 618 38.15 -16.86 6.98
CA GLU A 618 37.76 -17.94 7.89
C GLU A 618 38.79 -18.16 9.00
N ALA A 619 40.08 -17.97 8.71
CA ALA A 619 41.15 -18.13 9.71
C ALA A 619 41.04 -17.10 10.85
N ALA A 620 40.37 -15.97 10.60
CA ALA A 620 40.16 -14.91 11.57
C ALA A 620 38.78 -14.98 12.27
N ALA A 621 37.97 -16.02 12.03
CA ALA A 621 36.64 -16.17 12.62
C ALA A 621 36.65 -16.13 14.17
N ALA A 622 37.77 -16.53 14.80
CA ALA A 622 37.97 -16.46 16.24
C ALA A 622 37.90 -15.03 16.83
N TYR A 623 38.04 -13.99 16.01
CA TYR A 623 37.89 -12.58 16.40
C TYR A 623 36.49 -12.02 16.15
N SER A 624 35.60 -12.78 15.50
CA SER A 624 34.26 -12.34 15.09
C SER A 624 34.27 -10.99 14.34
N PRO A 625 35.15 -10.80 13.34
CA PRO A 625 35.41 -9.49 12.76
C PRO A 625 34.18 -8.89 12.06
N GLY A 626 33.29 -9.72 11.50
CA GLY A 626 32.04 -9.26 10.91
C GLY A 626 31.05 -8.63 11.90
N SER A 627 30.97 -9.14 13.13
CA SER A 627 30.13 -8.54 14.18
C SER A 627 30.71 -7.21 14.67
N LEU A 628 32.04 -7.11 14.75
CA LEU A 628 32.72 -5.87 15.09
C LEU A 628 32.52 -4.81 14.00
N LEU A 629 32.60 -5.19 12.72
CA LEU A 629 32.28 -4.30 11.61
C LEU A 629 30.83 -3.83 11.62
N THR A 630 29.88 -4.73 11.84
CA THR A 630 28.47 -4.36 11.86
C THR A 630 28.20 -3.37 13.00
N ALA A 631 28.77 -3.59 14.19
CA ALA A 631 28.67 -2.63 15.30
C ALA A 631 29.29 -1.28 14.95
N HIS A 632 30.50 -1.28 14.41
CA HIS A 632 31.23 -0.04 14.10
C HIS A 632 30.54 0.78 13.00
N LEU A 633 30.03 0.13 11.96
CA LEU A 633 29.30 0.81 10.89
C LEU A 633 27.92 1.28 11.35
N LEU A 634 27.21 0.53 12.21
CA LEU A 634 25.97 1.02 12.84
C LEU A 634 26.23 2.30 13.65
N GLN A 635 27.26 2.28 14.49
CA GLN A 635 27.66 3.46 15.25
C GLN A 635 27.97 4.64 14.31
N HIS A 636 28.76 4.41 13.26
CA HIS A 636 29.11 5.43 12.27
C HIS A 636 27.86 6.02 11.60
N VAL A 637 26.94 5.19 11.11
CA VAL A 637 25.77 5.72 10.38
C VAL A 637 24.76 6.44 11.30
N PHE A 638 24.70 6.08 12.58
CA PHE A 638 23.86 6.79 13.55
C PHE A 638 24.48 8.13 13.96
N GLU A 639 25.77 8.15 14.29
CA GLU A 639 26.42 9.31 14.88
C GLU A 639 26.95 10.31 13.83
N GLN A 640 27.42 9.81 12.68
CA GLN A 640 28.04 10.64 11.64
C GLN A 640 27.10 10.91 10.47
N ASP A 641 26.40 9.87 9.99
CA ASP A 641 25.53 10.02 8.81
C ASP A 641 24.10 10.45 9.17
N GLY A 642 23.64 10.23 10.41
CA GLY A 642 22.31 10.62 10.88
C GLY A 642 21.17 9.92 10.15
N VAL A 643 21.36 8.65 9.77
CA VAL A 643 20.33 7.88 9.05
C VAL A 643 19.11 7.62 9.93
N GLN A 644 17.92 7.54 9.32
CA GLN A 644 16.66 7.21 9.99
C GLN A 644 16.29 5.73 9.88
N LEU A 645 16.87 5.02 8.91
CA LEU A 645 16.59 3.60 8.68
C LEU A 645 17.86 2.85 8.26
N VAL A 646 18.03 1.64 8.79
CA VAL A 646 19.02 0.67 8.31
C VAL A 646 18.29 -0.52 7.70
N ASP A 647 18.69 -0.93 6.49
CA ASP A 647 18.04 -1.96 5.68
C ASP A 647 19.05 -3.08 5.31
N PHE A 648 18.73 -4.33 5.64
CA PHE A 648 19.53 -5.53 5.34
C PHE A 648 19.18 -6.18 3.99
N LEU A 649 18.40 -5.48 3.17
CA LEU A 649 18.01 -5.78 1.81
C LEU A 649 17.23 -7.09 1.64
N THR A 650 17.93 -8.17 1.30
CA THR A 650 17.31 -9.46 0.97
C THR A 650 17.98 -10.57 1.78
N GLY A 651 17.17 -11.50 2.29
CA GLY A 651 17.60 -12.73 2.95
C GLY A 651 17.22 -12.79 4.43
N ASP A 652 17.00 -14.01 4.93
CA ASP A 652 16.48 -14.30 6.26
C ASP A 652 17.48 -15.07 7.14
N ASP A 653 18.75 -14.66 7.09
CA ASP A 653 19.77 -15.27 7.94
C ASP A 653 19.49 -14.98 9.41
N ALA A 654 19.46 -16.01 10.26
CA ALA A 654 19.06 -15.90 11.67
C ALA A 654 19.87 -14.86 12.48
N TYR A 655 21.11 -14.55 12.07
CA TYR A 655 21.91 -13.54 12.76
C TYR A 655 21.39 -12.11 12.56
N LYS A 656 20.63 -11.82 11.49
CA LYS A 656 20.08 -10.48 11.22
C LYS A 656 19.13 -10.03 12.32
N ALA A 657 18.37 -10.97 12.90
CA ALA A 657 17.50 -10.74 14.06
C ALA A 657 18.25 -10.27 15.32
N ASN A 658 19.56 -10.51 15.42
CA ASN A 658 20.34 -9.98 16.53
C ASN A 658 20.59 -8.46 16.40
N TRP A 659 20.48 -7.93 15.19
CA TRP A 659 20.80 -6.53 14.85
C TRP A 659 19.56 -5.70 14.49
N MET A 660 18.48 -6.33 14.06
CA MET A 660 17.32 -5.68 13.44
C MET A 660 16.03 -6.00 14.21
N ASP A 661 15.03 -5.15 14.09
CA ASP A 661 13.79 -5.25 14.88
C ASP A 661 12.60 -5.75 14.06
N HIS A 662 12.59 -5.50 12.76
CA HIS A 662 11.47 -5.82 11.88
C HIS A 662 11.91 -6.75 10.76
N CYS A 663 11.16 -7.82 10.52
CA CYS A 663 11.31 -8.70 9.37
C CYS A 663 10.02 -8.73 8.57
N GLU A 664 10.10 -8.35 7.29
CA GLU A 664 8.96 -8.32 6.39
C GLU A 664 9.23 -9.12 5.12
N ALA A 665 8.17 -9.70 4.54
CA ALA A 665 8.28 -10.32 3.24
C ALA A 665 8.42 -9.25 2.14
N ARG A 666 9.40 -9.43 1.25
CA ARG A 666 9.44 -8.76 -0.05
C ARG A 666 8.58 -9.55 -1.03
N TRP A 667 7.83 -8.81 -1.85
CA TRP A 667 6.81 -9.36 -2.71
C TRP A 667 7.18 -9.21 -4.18
N GLY A 668 6.86 -10.22 -4.98
CA GLY A 668 6.87 -10.16 -6.42
C GLY A 668 5.46 -10.16 -6.99
N LEU A 669 5.33 -9.73 -8.24
CA LEU A 669 4.11 -9.76 -9.02
C LEU A 669 4.34 -10.55 -10.31
N LEU A 670 3.54 -11.60 -10.51
CA LEU A 670 3.55 -12.43 -11.72
C LEU A 670 2.22 -12.27 -12.44
N SER A 671 2.24 -11.80 -13.69
CA SER A 671 1.04 -11.60 -14.49
C SER A 671 1.14 -12.30 -15.83
N TYR A 672 0.02 -12.80 -16.33
CA TYR A 672 -0.04 -13.54 -17.58
C TYR A 672 -0.97 -12.88 -18.59
N ASN A 673 -0.56 -12.89 -19.86
CA ASN A 673 -1.41 -12.43 -20.95
C ASN A 673 -2.30 -13.60 -21.45
N PRO A 674 -3.61 -13.63 -21.14
CA PRO A 674 -4.47 -14.75 -21.52
C PRO A 674 -4.71 -14.83 -23.03
N ARG A 675 -4.40 -13.77 -23.80
CA ARG A 675 -4.49 -13.77 -25.27
C ARG A 675 -3.35 -14.54 -25.94
N ARG A 676 -2.30 -14.90 -25.19
CA ARG A 676 -1.20 -15.74 -25.66
C ARG A 676 -1.37 -17.12 -25.06
N LEU A 677 -1.26 -18.17 -25.88
CA LEU A 677 -1.39 -19.56 -25.41
C LEU A 677 -0.46 -19.86 -24.23
N SER A 678 0.79 -19.40 -24.33
CA SER A 678 1.80 -19.56 -23.29
C SER A 678 1.45 -18.81 -22.00
N GLY A 679 0.80 -17.65 -22.10
CA GLY A 679 0.29 -16.89 -20.97
C GLY A 679 -0.92 -17.55 -20.32
N LEU A 680 -1.89 -18.01 -21.11
CA LEU A 680 -3.06 -18.74 -20.62
C LEU A 680 -2.66 -20.01 -19.85
N LEU A 681 -1.79 -20.84 -20.44
CA LEU A 681 -1.28 -22.05 -19.77
C LEU A 681 -0.50 -21.71 -18.51
N GLY A 682 0.27 -20.62 -18.52
CA GLY A 682 0.98 -20.11 -17.36
C GLY A 682 0.03 -19.71 -16.22
N ALA A 683 -1.02 -18.95 -16.53
CA ALA A 683 -2.04 -18.52 -15.57
C ALA A 683 -2.76 -19.72 -14.94
N VAL A 684 -3.20 -20.68 -15.75
CA VAL A 684 -3.86 -21.91 -15.28
C VAL A 684 -2.93 -22.71 -14.37
N ARG A 685 -1.66 -22.88 -14.76
CA ARG A 685 -0.67 -23.59 -13.95
C ARG A 685 -0.45 -22.93 -12.59
N GLU A 686 -0.32 -21.60 -12.55
CA GLU A 686 -0.12 -20.88 -11.28
C GLU A 686 -1.38 -20.95 -10.41
N GLY A 687 -2.57 -20.78 -10.99
CA GLY A 687 -3.84 -20.96 -10.29
C GLY A 687 -4.02 -22.36 -9.68
N LEU A 688 -3.67 -23.42 -10.43
CA LEU A 688 -3.68 -24.80 -9.94
C LEU A 688 -2.66 -25.03 -8.82
N ALA A 689 -1.46 -24.45 -8.93
CA ALA A 689 -0.43 -24.56 -7.89
C ALA A 689 -0.94 -23.96 -6.56
N LEU A 690 -1.66 -22.84 -6.60
CA LEU A 690 -2.17 -22.19 -5.39
C LEU A 690 -3.26 -23.03 -4.68
N VAL A 691 -4.11 -23.73 -5.43
CA VAL A 691 -5.15 -24.61 -4.85
C VAL A 691 -4.55 -25.91 -4.28
N THR A 692 -3.49 -26.42 -4.89
CA THR A 692 -2.87 -27.71 -4.50
C THR A 692 -1.76 -27.59 -3.45
N ARG A 693 -1.16 -26.40 -3.28
CA ARG A 693 -0.10 -26.13 -2.28
C ARG A 693 -0.49 -26.43 -0.82
N PRO A 694 -1.70 -26.08 -0.34
CA PRO A 694 -2.14 -26.45 1.01
C PRO A 694 -2.15 -27.97 1.19
N TRP A 695 -2.74 -28.70 0.24
CA TRP A 695 -2.85 -30.15 0.26
C TRP A 695 -1.48 -30.85 0.25
N ARG A 696 -0.53 -30.33 -0.55
CA ARG A 696 0.85 -30.84 -0.59
C ARG A 696 1.62 -30.58 0.69
N ARG A 697 1.44 -29.42 1.34
CA ARG A 697 2.05 -29.12 2.65
C ARG A 697 1.52 -30.05 3.74
N THR A 698 0.22 -30.31 3.77
CA THR A 698 -0.42 -31.24 4.70
C THR A 698 0.03 -32.68 4.45
N LEU A 699 0.15 -33.11 3.18
CA LEU A 699 0.64 -34.44 2.82
C LEU A 699 2.13 -34.62 3.19
N HIS A 700 2.97 -33.62 2.93
CA HIS A 700 4.39 -33.66 3.30
C HIS A 700 4.61 -33.59 4.82
N GLN A 701 3.79 -32.86 5.57
CA GLN A 701 3.80 -32.89 7.04
C GLN A 701 3.32 -34.25 7.58
N ALA A 702 2.25 -34.83 7.02
CA ALA A 702 1.75 -36.15 7.40
C ALA A 702 2.76 -37.27 7.08
N LEU A 703 3.49 -37.16 5.97
CA LEU A 703 4.56 -38.09 5.60
C LEU A 703 5.81 -37.93 6.46
N ARG A 704 6.17 -36.70 6.88
CA ARG A 704 7.26 -36.45 7.85
C ARG A 704 6.94 -36.97 9.25
N LEU A 705 5.70 -36.86 9.70
CA LEU A 705 5.26 -37.41 11.00
C LEU A 705 5.23 -38.95 11.01
N ARG A 706 5.10 -39.60 9.84
CA ARG A 706 5.17 -41.07 9.70
C ARG A 706 6.59 -41.61 9.52
N SER A 707 7.57 -40.76 9.23
CA SER A 707 8.97 -41.15 8.96
C SER A 707 9.96 -40.67 10.03
N ALA A 708 9.47 -40.12 11.14
CA ALA A 708 10.29 -39.88 12.31
C ALA A 708 10.70 -41.23 12.94
N PRO A 709 12.01 -41.54 13.07
CA PRO A 709 12.43 -42.73 13.81
C PRO A 709 12.03 -42.59 15.28
N PRO A 710 11.69 -43.70 15.97
CA PRO A 710 11.35 -43.63 17.39
C PRO A 710 12.54 -43.08 18.21
N PRO A 711 12.27 -42.36 19.31
CA PRO A 711 13.33 -41.79 20.13
C PRO A 711 14.24 -42.90 20.67
N SER A 712 15.54 -42.76 20.45
CA SER A 712 16.56 -43.65 20.98
C SER A 712 16.69 -43.48 22.49
N ASP A 713 16.67 -44.61 23.19
CA ASP A 713 16.76 -44.77 24.64
C ASP A 713 18.03 -44.09 25.24
N PRO A 714 17.93 -43.25 26.28
CA PRO A 714 19.05 -42.42 26.72
C PRO A 714 19.94 -43.17 27.72
N LYS A 715 20.60 -44.26 27.32
CA LYS A 715 21.73 -44.85 28.08
C LYS A 715 22.70 -45.61 27.16
N SER A 716 23.75 -44.94 26.68
CA SER A 716 25.10 -45.52 26.57
C SER A 716 26.14 -44.45 26.20
N PRO A 717 27.40 -44.57 26.68
CA PRO A 717 28.39 -43.50 26.66
C PRO A 717 29.10 -43.40 25.30
N GLN A 718 29.47 -42.16 24.96
CA GLN A 718 30.27 -41.81 23.78
C GLN A 718 31.65 -42.48 23.83
N THR A 719 32.07 -43.03 22.69
CA THR A 719 33.48 -43.24 22.35
C THR A 719 33.77 -42.69 20.95
N LEU A 720 34.58 -41.62 20.95
CA LEU A 720 35.44 -41.03 19.93
C LEU A 720 34.85 -40.56 18.59
#